data_AF-A0A7S3BGZ9-F1
#
_entry.id   AF-A0A7S3BGZ9-F1
#
_cell.length_a   1.000
_cell.length_b   1.000
_cell.length_c   1.000
_cell.angle_alpha   90.00
_cell.angle_beta   90.00
_cell.angle_gamma   90.00
#
_symmetry.space_group_name_H-M   'P 1'
#
loop_
_entity.id
_entity.type
_entity.pdbx_description
1 polymer ?
#
loop_
_entity_poly.entity_id
_entity_poly.type
_entity_poly.pdbx_seq_one_letter_code
_entity_poly.pdbx_strand_id
1 'polypeptide(L)'
;PPVSIRTALEQLAKQTDPADLEKPLEAHAAHASWALQLHADAVQFARAALGAAVQPPRGATELLYSFGGLGIQVRLGRSEAANISPWMIRVEYLSRSRRDTASALCALDCGQPLSDATGELAPDVLLVTDPALGAAAAQACTAFARSALHSVYLSIAFTRSAALPLPQQHAALLMVSFCKAVEQDLRRRGGGLMTELRIMRQPSTFQLAEAQEDLRLALAILHTLQRVSPLLRPGSDFQKGMAAKLLAADPGAHMTEAEGDGIETVCQLLCLLCLSPELDCLFTPTPEAATQRSAVSMALLAEATSRGCRALLRSAHQQPHQAVGEVRVGLSPSHARAHELARRALGISEESCVAVQPDDTPEPPSLVHPAEYDLGAAMKASGNFFLKALTNCTPFAVVGCVGVAEVSRDWCRAEGVSMAEAIGSASLGNRLALVLADAFDSRRISMRSFLEAQLPGASARHVQSALYVQGLLYHDSKSRRVGLLPLSAPERLLEHCAQESRKEVYLRRLQQKHARVHEATKGSKRAAGLAARRARKALFMQTHGGIPRLFTQAEVADLNASRSPLDQIELQGTSPGLLRHHCCFPRCPLYLVDLRTAKDRAVGTASAQKGPHAPPRRHGLLKHLSFYTEPDCSYLPGFHATALQILKSKPRIQLGDFIHRMAHAYDMVYNERKSSLEGRPNRGSMSHGEALRLIEELWGQQVGGMWAP
;
A
#
# COMPACT_ATOMS: atom_id res chain seq x y z
N PRO A 1 10.03 26.20 56.54
CA PRO A 1 10.49 24.84 56.18
C PRO A 1 9.31 23.99 55.71
N PRO A 2 9.32 23.43 54.48
CA PRO A 2 8.23 22.57 54.05
C PRO A 2 8.26 21.31 54.91
N VAL A 3 7.15 21.03 55.60
CA VAL A 3 6.92 19.75 56.27
C VAL A 3 7.07 18.67 55.19
N SER A 4 7.87 17.65 55.44
CA SER A 4 8.06 16.58 54.45
C SER A 4 6.69 15.96 54.15
N ILE A 5 6.38 15.70 52.86
CA ILE A 5 5.10 15.09 52.43
C ILE A 5 4.81 13.82 53.23
N ARG A 6 5.86 13.06 53.59
CA ARG A 6 5.78 11.89 54.46
C ARG A 6 5.21 12.22 55.84
N THR A 7 5.65 13.31 56.47
CA THR A 7 5.18 13.75 57.79
C THR A 7 3.72 14.21 57.73
N ALA A 8 3.30 14.84 56.64
CA ALA A 8 1.91 15.22 56.42
C ALA A 8 1.00 14.00 56.21
N LEU A 9 1.45 13.01 55.43
CA LEU A 9 0.73 11.75 55.22
C LEU A 9 0.66 10.90 56.50
N GLU A 10 1.74 10.85 57.29
CA GLU A 10 1.79 10.16 58.59
C GLU A 10 0.89 10.85 59.64
N GLN A 11 0.71 12.16 59.57
CA GLN A 11 -0.26 12.88 60.40
C GLN A 11 -1.70 12.61 59.97
N LEU A 12 -1.98 12.59 58.66
CA LEU A 12 -3.31 12.29 58.13
C LEU A 12 -3.75 10.87 58.49
N ALA A 13 -2.87 9.89 58.32
CA ALA A 13 -3.12 8.49 58.68
C ALA A 13 -3.39 8.31 60.19
N LYS A 14 -2.83 9.19 61.04
CA LYS A 14 -3.08 9.21 62.49
C LYS A 14 -4.37 9.95 62.87
N GLN A 15 -4.89 10.82 62.00
CA GLN A 15 -6.06 11.65 62.25
C GLN A 15 -7.35 11.11 61.63
N THR A 16 -7.25 10.13 60.73
CA THR A 16 -8.43 9.56 60.08
C THR A 16 -9.05 8.51 61.00
N ASP A 17 -10.11 8.87 61.71
CA ASP A 17 -10.91 7.94 62.51
C ASP A 17 -11.67 7.00 61.54
N PRO A 18 -11.66 5.67 61.72
CA PRO A 18 -12.49 4.76 60.91
C PRO A 18 -13.97 5.15 60.87
N ALA A 19 -14.49 5.80 61.91
CA ALA A 19 -15.86 6.32 61.95
C ALA A 19 -16.10 7.51 61.00
N ASP A 20 -15.04 8.19 60.52
CA ASP A 20 -15.17 9.23 59.50
C ASP A 20 -15.52 8.65 58.13
N LEU A 21 -15.21 7.38 57.83
CA LEU A 21 -15.54 6.76 56.54
C LEU A 21 -17.06 6.57 56.30
N GLU A 22 -17.87 6.64 57.36
CA GLU A 22 -19.33 6.55 57.30
C GLU A 22 -20.02 7.91 57.17
N LYS A 23 -19.28 9.02 57.22
CA LYS A 23 -19.87 10.36 57.14
C LYS A 23 -20.24 10.72 55.69
N PRO A 24 -21.29 11.56 55.48
CA PRO A 24 -21.66 12.05 54.16
C PRO A 24 -20.48 12.75 53.47
N LEU A 25 -20.38 12.65 52.14
CA LEU A 25 -19.28 13.21 51.35
C LEU A 25 -19.02 14.70 51.64
N GLU A 26 -20.06 15.45 52.03
CA GLU A 26 -19.98 16.87 52.41
C GLU A 26 -19.13 17.11 53.67
N ALA A 27 -19.09 16.16 54.61
CA ALA A 27 -18.25 16.22 55.80
C ALA A 27 -16.75 16.07 55.47
N HIS A 28 -16.43 15.54 54.29
CA HIS A 28 -15.05 15.38 53.80
C HIS A 28 -14.58 16.52 52.90
N ALA A 29 -15.39 17.56 52.68
CA ALA A 29 -15.04 18.67 51.81
C ALA A 29 -13.71 19.33 52.21
N ALA A 30 -13.43 19.46 53.52
CA ALA A 30 -12.17 19.99 54.03
C ALA A 30 -10.97 19.07 53.73
N HIS A 31 -11.12 17.76 53.92
CA HIS A 31 -10.08 16.77 53.61
C HIS A 31 -9.81 16.67 52.10
N ALA A 32 -10.85 16.71 51.27
CA ALA A 32 -10.73 16.76 49.82
C ALA A 32 -10.02 18.04 49.37
N SER A 33 -10.40 19.20 49.92
CA SER A 33 -9.74 20.49 49.64
C SER A 33 -8.26 20.46 50.06
N TRP A 34 -7.93 19.87 51.21
CA TRP A 34 -6.56 19.75 51.69
C TRP A 34 -5.73 18.77 50.84
N ALA A 35 -6.27 17.61 50.46
CA ALA A 35 -5.61 16.66 49.56
C ALA A 35 -5.36 17.28 48.17
N LEU A 36 -6.31 18.06 47.66
CA LEU A 36 -6.16 18.82 46.42
C LEU A 36 -5.07 19.90 46.55
N GLN A 37 -4.97 20.58 47.69
CA GLN A 37 -3.90 21.54 47.97
C GLN A 37 -2.53 20.86 48.05
N LEU A 38 -2.41 19.74 48.76
CA LEU A 38 -1.17 18.96 48.86
C LEU A 38 -0.72 18.47 47.49
N HIS A 39 -1.66 18.01 46.65
CA HIS A 39 -1.37 17.64 45.26
C HIS A 39 -0.94 18.86 44.42
N ALA A 40 -1.59 20.02 44.58
CA ALA A 40 -1.19 21.25 43.91
C ALA A 40 0.23 21.69 44.31
N ASP A 41 0.56 21.61 45.59
CA ASP A 41 1.89 21.92 46.14
C ASP A 41 2.95 20.93 45.61
N ALA A 42 2.60 19.64 45.55
CA ALA A 42 3.45 18.61 44.96
C ALA A 42 3.68 18.82 43.46
N VAL A 43 2.65 19.22 42.71
CA VAL A 43 2.77 19.57 41.28
C VAL A 43 3.61 20.83 41.10
N GLN A 44 3.48 21.83 41.98
CA GLN A 44 4.37 23.00 41.97
C GLN A 44 5.81 22.63 42.30
N PHE A 45 6.03 21.75 43.28
CA PHE A 45 7.33 21.21 43.60
C PHE A 45 7.93 20.44 42.42
N ALA A 46 7.15 19.56 41.78
CA ALA A 46 7.57 18.85 40.57
C ALA A 46 7.89 19.85 39.45
N ARG A 47 7.08 20.88 39.21
CA ARG A 47 7.39 21.93 38.22
C ARG A 47 8.69 22.68 38.53
N ALA A 48 8.92 23.02 39.79
CA ALA A 48 10.14 23.67 40.24
C ALA A 48 11.37 22.76 40.12
N ALA A 49 11.22 21.47 40.44
CA ALA A 49 12.28 20.46 40.38
C ALA A 49 12.61 20.03 38.94
N LEU A 50 11.62 20.00 38.05
CA LEU A 50 11.78 19.56 36.66
C LEU A 50 12.29 20.69 35.74
N GLY A 51 12.20 21.96 36.16
CA GLY A 51 12.62 23.12 35.36
C GLY A 51 11.94 23.21 33.98
N ALA A 52 12.28 24.23 33.20
CA ALA A 52 11.89 24.33 31.78
C ALA A 52 12.75 23.42 30.88
N ALA A 53 13.23 22.29 31.39
CA ALA A 53 14.17 21.42 30.69
C ALA A 53 13.47 20.66 29.55
N VAL A 54 14.06 20.69 28.37
CA VAL A 54 13.57 20.02 27.15
C VAL A 54 13.70 18.49 27.25
N GLN A 55 14.55 17.98 28.16
CA GLN A 55 14.72 16.55 28.40
C GLN A 55 14.16 16.13 29.76
N PRO A 56 13.53 14.95 29.85
CA PRO A 56 13.02 14.44 31.12
C PRO A 56 14.20 14.23 32.09
N PRO A 57 14.16 14.80 33.29
CA PRO A 57 15.24 14.59 34.26
C PRO A 57 15.27 13.13 34.71
N ARG A 58 16.46 12.67 35.12
CA ARG A 58 16.62 11.36 35.77
C ARG A 58 15.71 11.32 37.00
N GLY A 59 14.85 10.31 37.12
CA GLY A 59 13.84 10.22 38.19
C GLY A 59 12.41 10.58 37.79
N ALA A 60 12.15 11.03 36.55
CA ALA A 60 10.81 11.46 36.13
C ALA A 60 9.77 10.34 36.17
N THR A 61 10.18 9.09 35.90
CA THR A 61 9.30 7.92 35.99
C THR A 61 8.92 7.64 37.44
N GLU A 62 9.86 7.75 38.37
CA GLU A 62 9.68 7.59 39.81
C GLU A 62 8.73 8.67 40.38
N LEU A 63 8.81 9.89 39.84
CA LEU A 63 7.85 10.95 40.15
C LEU A 63 6.44 10.65 39.61
N LEU A 64 6.32 10.01 38.44
CA LEU A 64 5.01 9.62 37.91
C LEU A 64 4.30 8.59 38.81
N TYR A 65 5.06 7.66 39.39
CA TYR A 65 4.55 6.71 40.38
C TYR A 65 4.05 7.38 41.66
N SER A 66 4.60 8.55 42.00
CA SER A 66 4.30 9.27 43.25
C SER A 66 3.21 10.35 43.09
N PHE A 67 3.06 10.91 41.89
CA PHE A 67 2.25 12.11 41.65
C PHE A 67 1.29 12.00 40.46
N GLY A 68 0.82 10.79 40.15
CA GLY A 68 -0.07 10.54 39.01
C GLY A 68 -1.31 11.45 38.96
N GLY A 69 -1.87 11.62 37.76
CA GLY A 69 -3.09 12.41 37.54
C GLY A 69 -4.32 11.52 37.40
N LEU A 70 -5.47 11.97 37.91
CA LEU A 70 -6.75 11.28 37.72
C LEU A 70 -7.31 11.58 36.32
N GLY A 71 -7.67 10.54 35.58
CA GLY A 71 -8.31 10.66 34.27
C GLY A 71 -9.32 9.54 34.02
N ILE A 72 -9.67 9.35 32.75
CA ILE A 72 -10.51 8.24 32.30
C ILE A 72 -9.67 7.17 31.62
N GLN A 73 -10.06 5.91 31.76
CA GLN A 73 -9.35 4.83 31.08
C GLN A 73 -9.58 4.87 29.56
N VAL A 74 -8.55 4.54 28.80
CA VAL A 74 -8.55 4.56 27.33
C VAL A 74 -7.77 3.35 26.79
N ARG A 75 -8.26 2.77 25.69
CA ARG A 75 -7.54 1.77 24.90
C ARG A 75 -6.93 2.43 23.68
N LEU A 76 -5.60 2.43 23.64
CA LEU A 76 -4.82 2.98 22.53
C LEU A 76 -4.30 1.86 21.62
N GLY A 77 -4.66 1.93 20.34
CA GLY A 77 -4.02 1.20 19.25
C GLY A 77 -2.76 1.93 18.82
N ARG A 78 -1.60 1.37 19.14
CA ARG A 78 -0.29 1.93 18.79
C ARG A 78 0.14 1.38 17.44
N SER A 79 0.68 2.26 16.61
CA SER A 79 1.36 1.89 15.37
C SER A 79 2.78 2.45 15.40
N GLU A 80 3.70 1.85 14.65
CA GLU A 80 5.04 2.42 14.48
C GLU A 80 4.98 3.86 13.94
N ALA A 81 3.96 4.19 13.14
CA ALA A 81 3.74 5.55 12.68
C ALA A 81 3.41 6.51 13.84
N ALA A 82 2.73 6.05 14.89
CA ALA A 82 2.44 6.85 16.09
C ALA A 82 3.68 7.17 16.93
N ASN A 83 4.78 6.42 16.75
CA ASN A 83 6.08 6.71 17.37
C ASN A 83 6.79 7.91 16.70
N ILE A 84 6.32 8.34 15.52
CA ILE A 84 6.91 9.45 14.76
C ILE A 84 5.93 10.62 14.67
N SER A 85 4.66 10.36 14.33
CA SER A 85 3.58 11.35 14.29
C SER A 85 2.48 10.98 15.29
N PRO A 86 2.29 11.78 16.35
CA PRO A 86 1.23 11.53 17.34
C PRO A 86 -0.18 11.46 16.75
N TRP A 87 -0.43 12.08 15.61
CA TRP A 87 -1.76 12.07 14.98
C TRP A 87 -2.15 10.70 14.39
N MET A 88 -1.19 9.77 14.32
CA MET A 88 -1.40 8.38 13.92
C MET A 88 -1.79 7.47 15.10
N ILE A 89 -1.90 7.98 16.33
CA ILE A 89 -2.38 7.22 17.48
C ILE A 89 -3.85 6.85 17.30
N ARG A 90 -4.22 5.59 17.55
CA ARG A 90 -5.62 5.16 17.45
C ARG A 90 -6.26 5.08 18.81
N VAL A 91 -7.36 5.80 19.02
CA VAL A 91 -8.20 5.63 20.21
C VAL A 91 -9.28 4.60 19.87
N GLU A 92 -9.13 3.39 20.37
CA GLU A 92 -10.02 2.27 20.05
C GLU A 92 -11.26 2.27 20.91
N TYR A 93 -11.12 2.68 22.17
CA TYR A 93 -12.17 2.70 23.17
C TYR A 93 -11.87 3.74 24.25
N LEU A 94 -12.88 4.50 24.65
CA LEU A 94 -12.87 5.31 25.87
C LEU A 94 -13.83 4.70 26.88
N SER A 95 -13.36 4.59 28.12
CA SER A 95 -14.16 4.18 29.26
C SER A 95 -14.74 5.39 29.99
N ARG A 96 -15.80 5.15 30.77
CA ARG A 96 -16.26 6.09 31.81
C ARG A 96 -15.53 5.90 33.13
N SER A 97 -14.85 4.77 33.30
CA SER A 97 -14.15 4.43 34.52
C SER A 97 -12.96 5.37 34.72
N ARG A 98 -12.88 5.92 35.92
CA ARG A 98 -11.78 6.79 36.31
C ARG A 98 -10.64 5.97 36.85
N ARG A 99 -9.42 6.36 36.47
CA ARG A 99 -8.19 5.77 36.98
C ARG A 99 -7.10 6.82 37.00
N ASP A 100 -6.17 6.68 37.93
CA ASP A 100 -4.97 7.51 37.97
C ASP A 100 -3.86 6.96 37.07
N THR A 101 -2.99 7.84 36.57
CA THR A 101 -1.89 7.45 35.70
C THR A 101 -0.85 6.57 36.40
N ALA A 102 -0.68 6.66 37.73
CA ALA A 102 0.29 5.84 38.45
C ALA A 102 -0.15 4.37 38.50
N SER A 103 -1.43 4.10 38.76
CA SER A 103 -2.03 2.77 38.64
C SER A 103 -1.83 2.16 37.25
N ALA A 104 -2.01 2.96 36.19
CA ALA A 104 -1.84 2.49 34.83
C ALA A 104 -0.38 2.13 34.53
N LEU A 105 0.57 2.91 35.04
CA LEU A 105 2.00 2.60 34.95
C LEU A 105 2.36 1.35 35.75
N CYS A 106 1.88 1.20 36.99
CA CYS A 106 2.09 -0.01 37.79
C CYS A 106 1.57 -1.25 37.06
N ALA A 107 0.35 -1.16 36.49
CA ALA A 107 -0.23 -2.26 35.73
C ALA A 107 0.62 -2.61 34.50
N LEU A 108 1.08 -1.60 33.76
CA LEU A 108 1.96 -1.77 32.61
C LEU A 108 3.28 -2.47 32.97
N ASP A 109 3.97 -2.01 34.01
CA ASP A 109 5.27 -2.56 34.43
C ASP A 109 5.14 -3.97 35.03
N CYS A 110 4.02 -4.25 35.72
CA CYS A 110 3.72 -5.59 36.21
C CYS A 110 3.18 -6.54 35.13
N GLY A 111 2.98 -6.08 33.89
CA GLY A 111 2.36 -6.87 32.82
C GLY A 111 0.90 -7.27 33.12
N GLN A 112 0.22 -6.52 34.00
CA GLN A 112 -1.16 -6.78 34.41
C GLN A 112 -2.13 -6.07 33.46
N PRO A 113 -3.12 -6.78 32.88
CA PRO A 113 -4.12 -6.15 32.05
C PRO A 113 -5.04 -5.28 32.92
N LEU A 114 -5.01 -3.97 32.69
CA LEU A 114 -5.92 -3.06 33.36
C LEU A 114 -7.24 -2.97 32.55
N SER A 115 -8.33 -3.40 33.19
CA SER A 115 -9.68 -3.35 32.64
C SER A 115 -10.51 -2.28 33.35
N ASP A 116 -11.57 -1.83 32.71
CA ASP A 116 -12.51 -0.87 33.29
C ASP A 116 -13.63 -1.57 34.09
N ALA A 117 -14.56 -0.79 34.66
CA ALA A 117 -15.68 -1.33 35.44
C ALA A 117 -16.62 -2.25 34.63
N THR A 118 -16.53 -2.23 33.30
CA THR A 118 -17.32 -3.08 32.39
C THR A 118 -16.57 -4.36 31.99
N GLY A 119 -15.32 -4.51 32.44
CA GLY A 119 -14.44 -5.62 32.08
C GLY A 119 -13.72 -5.43 30.74
N GLU A 120 -13.86 -4.26 30.10
CA GLU A 120 -13.16 -3.96 28.85
C GLU A 120 -11.72 -3.55 29.13
N LEU A 121 -10.78 -4.07 28.33
CA LEU A 121 -9.38 -3.72 28.43
C LEU A 121 -9.19 -2.23 28.06
N ALA A 122 -8.67 -1.45 29.01
CA ALA A 122 -8.41 -0.02 28.86
C ALA A 122 -7.15 0.34 29.69
N PRO A 123 -5.96 0.02 29.15
CA PRO A 123 -4.74 -0.03 29.93
C PRO A 123 -4.11 1.33 30.21
N ASP A 124 -4.53 2.36 29.49
CA ASP A 124 -3.98 3.70 29.60
C ASP A 124 -5.03 4.64 30.20
N VAL A 125 -4.58 5.83 30.61
CA VAL A 125 -5.41 6.89 31.19
C VAL A 125 -5.29 8.16 30.34
N LEU A 126 -6.42 8.73 29.95
CA LEU A 126 -6.53 10.06 29.38
C LEU A 126 -6.92 11.04 30.48
N LEU A 127 -6.08 12.04 30.73
CA LEU A 127 -6.42 13.11 31.66
C LEU A 127 -7.50 14.01 31.10
N VAL A 128 -8.52 14.25 31.92
CA VAL A 128 -9.66 15.08 31.57
C VAL A 128 -9.96 16.02 32.73
N THR A 129 -9.92 17.32 32.46
CA THR A 129 -10.35 18.39 33.36
C THR A 129 -11.87 18.49 33.33
N ASP A 130 -12.53 17.83 34.27
CA ASP A 130 -13.98 17.89 34.46
C ASP A 130 -14.36 19.03 35.44
N PRO A 131 -15.08 20.07 34.99
CA PRO A 131 -15.52 21.16 35.86
C PRO A 131 -16.41 20.71 37.03
N ALA A 132 -17.10 19.56 36.90
CA ALA A 132 -17.95 19.04 37.97
C ALA A 132 -17.18 18.59 39.22
N LEU A 133 -15.86 18.45 39.13
CA LEU A 133 -14.99 18.14 40.27
C LEU A 133 -14.64 19.36 41.12
N GLY A 134 -15.11 20.55 40.71
CA GLY A 134 -14.81 21.81 41.37
C GLY A 134 -13.56 22.50 40.82
N ALA A 135 -13.49 23.81 41.06
CA ALA A 135 -12.46 24.68 40.47
C ALA A 135 -11.03 24.29 40.87
N ALA A 136 -10.81 23.91 42.13
CA ALA A 136 -9.49 23.51 42.63
C ALA A 136 -8.98 22.23 41.94
N ALA A 137 -9.82 21.20 41.85
CA ALA A 137 -9.47 19.96 41.17
C ALA A 137 -9.23 20.19 39.67
N ALA A 138 -10.07 21.00 39.02
CA ALA A 138 -9.91 21.35 37.61
C ALA A 138 -8.60 22.12 37.36
N GLN A 139 -8.23 23.04 38.26
CA GLN A 139 -6.98 23.79 38.20
C GLN A 139 -5.77 22.88 38.39
N ALA A 140 -5.82 21.96 39.36
CA ALA A 140 -4.77 20.99 39.61
C ALA A 140 -4.57 20.03 38.43
N CYS A 141 -5.66 19.47 37.88
CA CYS A 141 -5.62 18.62 36.68
C CYS A 141 -5.04 19.38 35.48
N THR A 142 -5.49 20.62 35.24
CA THR A 142 -4.93 21.48 34.17
C THR A 142 -3.45 21.76 34.39
N ALA A 143 -3.03 21.95 35.66
CA ALA A 143 -1.64 22.19 35.99
C ALA A 143 -0.77 20.97 35.72
N PHE A 144 -1.23 19.78 36.11
CA PHE A 144 -0.56 18.52 35.79
C PHE A 144 -0.52 18.28 34.28
N ALA A 145 -1.63 18.46 33.57
CA ALA A 145 -1.74 18.23 32.12
C ALA A 145 -0.76 19.09 31.30
N ARG A 146 -0.44 20.31 31.80
CA ARG A 146 0.55 21.22 31.21
C ARG A 146 1.99 20.99 31.70
N SER A 147 2.23 20.03 32.60
CA SER A 147 3.55 19.78 33.19
C SER A 147 4.42 18.88 32.30
N ALA A 148 5.75 18.98 32.47
CA ALA A 148 6.69 18.06 31.83
C ALA A 148 6.45 16.59 32.26
N LEU A 149 5.96 16.38 33.48
CA LEU A 149 5.65 15.05 34.01
C LEU A 149 4.54 14.36 33.19
N HIS A 150 3.49 15.10 32.83
CA HIS A 150 2.45 14.58 31.94
C HIS A 150 2.99 14.30 30.53
N SER A 151 3.90 15.13 30.01
CA SER A 151 4.55 14.84 28.73
C SER A 151 5.30 13.50 28.77
N VAL A 152 6.00 13.18 29.86
CA VAL A 152 6.67 11.88 30.04
C VAL A 152 5.64 10.74 30.05
N TYR A 153 4.54 10.92 30.77
CA TYR A 153 3.46 9.94 30.78
C TYR A 153 2.89 9.71 29.37
N LEU A 154 2.67 10.79 28.60
CA LEU A 154 2.22 10.68 27.21
C LEU A 154 3.25 9.96 26.34
N SER A 155 4.55 10.18 26.52
CA SER A 155 5.60 9.41 25.84
C SER A 155 5.45 7.91 26.09
N ILE A 156 5.23 7.50 27.34
CA ILE A 156 5.00 6.10 27.72
C ILE A 156 3.68 5.59 27.12
N ALA A 157 2.61 6.39 27.18
CA ALA A 157 1.33 6.04 26.61
C ALA A 157 1.40 5.87 25.08
N PHE A 158 2.19 6.67 24.36
CA PHE A 158 2.31 6.56 22.91
C PHE A 158 3.31 5.49 22.47
N THR A 159 4.53 5.54 23.02
CA THR A 159 5.71 4.83 22.49
C THR A 159 6.20 3.71 23.41
N ARG A 160 5.58 3.54 24.59
CA ARG A 160 6.10 2.69 25.68
C ARG A 160 7.52 3.06 26.12
N SER A 161 7.94 4.30 25.86
CA SER A 161 9.23 4.85 26.26
C SER A 161 9.06 6.25 26.84
N ALA A 162 9.58 6.48 28.04
CA ALA A 162 9.63 7.80 28.67
C ALA A 162 10.56 8.78 27.92
N ALA A 163 11.53 8.24 27.16
CA ALA A 163 12.58 9.01 26.50
C ALA A 163 12.17 9.62 25.15
N LEU A 164 10.96 9.33 24.65
CA LEU A 164 10.48 9.75 23.34
C LEU A 164 9.25 10.69 23.43
N PRO A 165 9.38 11.88 24.03
CA PRO A 165 8.32 12.89 23.94
C PRO A 165 8.22 13.39 22.50
N LEU A 166 7.00 13.40 21.97
CA LEU A 166 6.71 13.90 20.64
C LEU A 166 5.91 15.21 20.75
N PRO A 167 6.17 16.19 19.87
CA PRO A 167 5.41 17.43 19.87
C PRO A 167 3.92 17.14 19.61
N GLN A 168 3.03 17.89 20.26
CA GLN A 168 1.58 17.80 20.07
C GLN A 168 0.88 16.50 20.51
N GLN A 169 1.56 15.56 21.20
CA GLN A 169 0.92 14.34 21.76
C GLN A 169 -0.35 14.64 22.55
N HIS A 170 -0.30 15.71 23.35
CA HIS A 170 -1.43 16.15 24.16
C HIS A 170 -2.64 16.56 23.30
N ALA A 171 -2.42 17.35 22.25
CA ALA A 171 -3.49 17.81 21.37
C ALA A 171 -4.04 16.63 20.55
N ALA A 172 -3.15 15.81 19.99
CA ALA A 172 -3.52 14.64 19.20
C ALA A 172 -4.41 13.67 19.99
N LEU A 173 -3.96 13.27 21.19
CA LEU A 173 -4.71 12.31 22.00
C LEU A 173 -6.09 12.85 22.39
N LEU A 174 -6.18 14.10 22.87
CA LEU A 174 -7.47 14.69 23.24
C LEU A 174 -8.41 14.87 22.05
N MET A 175 -7.92 15.37 20.91
CA MET A 175 -8.77 15.60 19.72
C MET A 175 -9.31 14.29 19.15
N VAL A 176 -8.46 13.26 19.05
CA VAL A 176 -8.90 11.92 18.60
C VAL A 176 -9.86 11.32 19.62
N SER A 177 -9.61 11.51 20.91
CA SER A 177 -10.50 11.01 21.97
C SER A 177 -11.87 11.70 21.96
N PHE A 178 -11.94 13.02 21.72
CA PHE A 178 -13.22 13.71 21.55
C PHE A 178 -14.02 13.09 20.40
N CYS A 179 -13.40 12.96 19.23
CA CYS A 179 -14.04 12.34 18.07
C CYS A 179 -14.49 10.91 18.37
N LYS A 180 -13.69 10.15 19.12
CA LYS A 180 -14.02 8.79 19.50
C LYS A 180 -15.18 8.71 20.49
N ALA A 181 -15.23 9.59 21.48
CA ALA A 181 -16.32 9.64 22.47
C ALA A 181 -17.66 9.86 21.76
N VAL A 182 -17.71 10.84 20.85
CA VAL A 182 -18.90 11.16 20.07
C VAL A 182 -19.26 10.02 19.09
N GLU A 183 -18.26 9.40 18.44
CA GLU A 183 -18.46 8.23 17.59
C GLU A 183 -19.06 7.04 18.35
N GLN A 184 -18.56 6.76 19.56
CA GLN A 184 -19.04 5.66 20.40
C GLN A 184 -20.53 5.84 20.74
N ASP A 185 -20.94 7.05 21.11
CA ASP A 185 -22.35 7.34 21.40
C ASP A 185 -23.24 7.18 20.16
N LEU A 186 -22.83 7.73 19.01
CA LEU A 186 -23.56 7.59 17.75
C LEU A 186 -23.75 6.13 17.34
N ARG A 187 -22.71 5.30 17.51
CA ARG A 187 -22.76 3.88 17.14
C ARG A 187 -23.61 3.03 18.08
N ARG A 188 -23.62 3.33 19.39
CA ARG A 188 -24.39 2.58 20.40
C ARG A 188 -25.90 2.59 20.10
N ARG A 189 -26.43 3.71 19.62
CA ARG A 189 -27.87 3.91 19.39
C ARG A 189 -28.38 3.38 18.05
N GLY A 190 -27.48 2.83 17.21
CA GLY A 190 -27.80 2.20 15.93
C GLY A 190 -28.51 0.84 16.01
N GLY A 191 -28.66 0.25 17.21
CA GLY A 191 -29.67 -0.78 17.50
C GLY A 191 -29.48 -2.19 16.93
N GLY A 192 -28.29 -2.57 16.47
CA GLY A 192 -28.01 -3.96 16.09
C GLY A 192 -26.91 -4.56 16.96
N LEU A 193 -27.14 -5.75 17.52
CA LEU A 193 -26.09 -6.66 18.02
C LEU A 193 -25.03 -6.80 16.91
N MET A 194 -24.02 -5.94 16.95
CA MET A 194 -22.93 -5.88 15.98
C MET A 194 -22.01 -7.09 16.23
N THR A 195 -22.34 -8.21 15.60
CA THR A 195 -21.44 -9.37 15.47
C THR A 195 -20.37 -9.06 14.41
N GLU A 196 -19.35 -8.26 14.74
CA GLU A 196 -18.08 -8.22 13.98
C GLU A 196 -16.84 -8.31 14.89
N LEU A 197 -15.72 -8.70 14.26
CA LEU A 197 -14.50 -9.29 14.83
C LEU A 197 -13.94 -8.57 16.08
N ARG A 198 -13.56 -9.42 17.07
CA ARG A 198 -12.80 -9.29 18.34
C ARG A 198 -12.17 -7.95 18.80
N ILE A 199 -11.94 -6.95 17.96
CA ILE A 199 -11.34 -5.64 18.31
C ILE A 199 -12.43 -4.63 18.76
N MET A 200 -13.71 -4.87 18.43
CA MET A 200 -14.82 -3.98 18.77
C MET A 200 -16.05 -4.74 19.32
N ARG A 201 -15.87 -5.70 20.22
CA ARG A 201 -17.01 -6.12 21.06
C ARG A 201 -17.47 -4.87 21.81
N GLN A 202 -18.60 -4.31 21.42
CA GLN A 202 -19.33 -3.41 22.29
C GLN A 202 -19.92 -4.25 23.42
N PRO A 203 -19.83 -3.80 24.67
CA PRO A 203 -20.31 -4.55 25.83
C PRO A 203 -21.80 -4.90 25.66
N SER A 204 -22.14 -6.15 25.94
CA SER A 204 -23.46 -6.75 25.71
C SER A 204 -24.56 -6.28 26.67
N THR A 205 -24.25 -5.38 27.59
CA THR A 205 -25.15 -4.90 28.65
C THR A 205 -24.84 -3.45 28.96
N PHE A 206 -25.35 -2.51 28.14
CA PHE A 206 -25.28 -1.07 28.42
C PHE A 206 -26.70 -0.54 28.50
N GLN A 207 -27.02 0.13 29.61
CA GLN A 207 -28.35 0.69 29.87
C GLN A 207 -28.44 2.12 29.31
N LEU A 208 -29.59 2.48 28.75
CA LEU A 208 -29.86 3.78 28.11
C LEU A 208 -29.66 5.01 29.04
N ALA A 209 -29.64 4.81 30.37
CA ALA A 209 -29.45 5.88 31.36
C ALA A 209 -28.07 6.56 31.31
N GLU A 210 -27.12 6.02 30.54
CA GLU A 210 -25.72 6.43 30.59
C GLU A 210 -25.28 7.35 29.43
N ALA A 211 -26.20 7.65 28.50
CA ALA A 211 -26.01 8.55 27.36
C ALA A 211 -25.50 9.94 27.78
N GLN A 212 -26.08 10.51 28.83
CA GLN A 212 -25.68 11.82 29.34
C GLN A 212 -24.22 11.84 29.80
N GLU A 213 -23.75 10.77 30.44
CA GLU A 213 -22.39 10.70 30.96
C GLU A 213 -21.33 10.65 29.84
N ASP A 214 -21.64 9.97 28.73
CA ASP A 214 -20.76 9.94 27.55
C ASP A 214 -20.59 11.34 26.96
N LEU A 215 -21.69 12.08 26.84
CA LEU A 215 -21.68 13.44 26.32
C LEU A 215 -20.98 14.39 27.29
N ARG A 216 -21.19 14.22 28.60
CA ARG A 216 -20.46 14.95 29.65
C ARG A 216 -18.96 14.71 29.55
N LEU A 217 -18.54 13.47 29.30
CA LEU A 217 -17.15 13.13 29.08
C LEU A 217 -16.61 13.80 27.80
N ALA A 218 -17.33 13.77 26.69
CA ALA A 218 -16.92 14.43 25.45
C ALA A 218 -16.73 15.95 25.65
N LEU A 219 -17.65 16.61 26.37
CA LEU A 219 -17.54 18.03 26.73
C LEU A 219 -16.35 18.30 27.65
N ALA A 220 -16.10 17.43 28.63
CA ALA A 220 -14.94 17.55 29.51
C ALA A 220 -13.62 17.40 28.74
N ILE A 221 -13.55 16.53 27.72
CA ILE A 221 -12.40 16.44 26.81
C ILE A 221 -12.21 17.75 26.03
N LEU A 222 -13.28 18.35 25.49
CA LEU A 222 -13.21 19.66 24.82
C LEU A 222 -12.73 20.76 25.76
N HIS A 223 -13.25 20.81 26.98
CA HIS A 223 -12.82 21.76 28.00
C HIS A 223 -11.33 21.59 28.32
N THR A 224 -10.89 20.35 28.53
CA THR A 224 -9.47 20.02 28.74
C THR A 224 -8.63 20.55 27.58
N LEU A 225 -9.05 20.26 26.35
CA LEU A 225 -8.36 20.65 25.13
C LEU A 225 -8.23 22.17 25.00
N GLN A 226 -9.29 22.93 25.27
CA GLN A 226 -9.27 24.39 25.29
C GLN A 226 -8.28 24.95 26.32
N ARG A 227 -8.16 24.30 27.48
CA ARG A 227 -7.27 24.73 28.55
C ARG A 227 -5.80 24.39 28.27
N VAL A 228 -5.51 23.26 27.65
CA VAL A 228 -4.13 22.73 27.55
C VAL A 228 -3.48 22.96 26.19
N SER A 229 -4.27 23.00 25.11
CA SER A 229 -3.73 23.00 23.75
C SER A 229 -3.41 24.42 23.27
N PRO A 230 -2.14 24.72 22.92
CA PRO A 230 -1.81 26.00 22.31
C PRO A 230 -2.45 26.18 20.92
N LEU A 231 -2.71 25.07 20.20
CA LEU A 231 -3.30 25.08 18.86
C LEU A 231 -4.74 25.62 18.86
N LEU A 232 -5.44 25.52 19.99
CA LEU A 232 -6.83 25.94 20.11
C LEU A 232 -7.02 27.15 21.03
N ARG A 233 -5.94 27.89 21.28
CA ARG A 233 -6.07 29.17 21.97
C ARG A 233 -6.82 30.14 21.05
N PRO A 234 -7.85 30.83 21.57
CA PRO A 234 -8.60 31.84 20.81
C PRO A 234 -7.66 32.80 20.10
N GLY A 235 -7.88 33.00 18.80
CA GLY A 235 -7.09 33.92 17.98
C GLY A 235 -5.70 33.44 17.57
N SER A 236 -5.34 32.18 17.84
CA SER A 236 -4.09 31.58 17.34
C SER A 236 -4.06 31.54 15.81
N ASP A 237 -2.86 31.66 15.23
CA ASP A 237 -2.67 31.64 13.77
C ASP A 237 -3.15 30.32 13.16
N PHE A 238 -3.01 29.22 13.91
CA PHE A 238 -3.56 27.92 13.51
C PHE A 238 -5.09 27.97 13.36
N GLN A 239 -5.81 28.48 14.36
CA GLN A 239 -7.28 28.60 14.28
C GLN A 239 -7.71 29.48 13.11
N LYS A 240 -7.12 30.67 12.98
CA LYS A 240 -7.45 31.62 11.91
C LYS A 240 -7.18 31.02 10.53
N GLY A 241 -6.01 30.40 10.36
CA GLY A 241 -5.61 29.76 9.10
C GLY A 241 -6.53 28.61 8.73
N MET A 242 -6.92 27.76 9.69
CA MET A 242 -7.86 26.66 9.44
C MET A 242 -9.28 27.17 9.18
N ALA A 243 -9.75 28.16 9.94
CA ALA A 243 -11.07 28.74 9.74
C ALA A 243 -11.19 29.38 8.34
N ALA A 244 -10.17 30.11 7.90
CA ALA A 244 -10.13 30.67 6.55
C ALA A 244 -10.25 29.60 5.46
N LYS A 245 -9.62 28.44 5.63
CA LYS A 245 -9.73 27.30 4.70
C LYS A 245 -11.11 26.66 4.70
N LEU A 246 -11.73 26.51 5.87
CA LEU A 246 -13.09 25.98 5.99
C LEU A 246 -14.14 26.94 5.43
N LEU A 247 -13.88 28.25 5.50
CA LEU A 247 -14.76 29.31 4.97
C LEU A 247 -14.48 29.65 3.50
N ALA A 248 -13.50 29.00 2.87
CA ALA A 248 -13.23 29.17 1.44
C ALA A 248 -14.41 28.65 0.59
N ALA A 249 -14.49 29.10 -0.66
CA ALA A 249 -15.54 28.69 -1.60
C ALA A 249 -15.53 27.19 -1.91
N ASP A 250 -14.34 26.56 -1.90
CA ASP A 250 -14.17 25.11 -1.99
C ASP A 250 -13.35 24.60 -0.80
N PRO A 251 -14.00 24.29 0.34
CA PRO A 251 -13.29 23.80 1.51
C PRO A 251 -12.63 22.43 1.25
N GLY A 252 -13.14 21.63 0.30
CA GLY A 252 -12.60 20.32 -0.04
C GLY A 252 -11.19 20.37 -0.63
N ALA A 253 -10.86 21.44 -1.37
CA ALA A 253 -9.52 21.66 -1.92
C ALA A 253 -8.44 21.79 -0.84
N HIS A 254 -8.82 22.25 0.35
CA HIS A 254 -7.92 22.53 1.47
C HIS A 254 -7.87 21.42 2.53
N MET A 255 -8.71 20.39 2.43
CA MET A 255 -8.79 19.29 3.41
C MET A 255 -7.87 18.09 3.08
N THR A 256 -7.00 18.24 2.09
CA THR A 256 -6.11 17.16 1.64
C THR A 256 -4.82 17.11 2.47
N GLU A 257 -4.13 15.96 2.48
CA GLU A 257 -2.81 15.77 3.11
C GLU A 257 -1.67 16.51 2.35
N ALA A 258 -1.99 17.54 1.58
CA ALA A 258 -1.00 18.26 0.79
C ALA A 258 -0.02 19.02 1.68
N GLU A 259 1.27 18.96 1.32
CA GLU A 259 2.30 19.79 1.92
C GLU A 259 1.89 21.26 1.81
N GLY A 260 1.75 21.93 2.96
CA GLY A 260 1.28 23.31 3.07
C GLY A 260 -0.11 23.47 3.69
N ASP A 261 -0.92 22.40 3.77
CA ASP A 261 -2.26 22.54 4.32
C ASP A 261 -2.32 22.53 5.85
N GLY A 262 -1.31 21.96 6.52
CA GLY A 262 -1.23 21.94 7.98
C GLY A 262 -2.28 21.06 8.66
N ILE A 263 -2.99 20.22 7.90
CA ILE A 263 -4.03 19.30 8.39
C ILE A 263 -3.48 17.89 8.41
N GLU A 264 -3.09 17.43 9.60
CA GLU A 264 -2.62 16.06 9.80
C GLU A 264 -3.80 15.09 9.91
N THR A 265 -4.93 15.53 10.49
CA THR A 265 -6.13 14.70 10.64
C THR A 265 -7.42 15.51 10.60
N VAL A 266 -8.49 14.89 10.12
CA VAL A 266 -9.86 15.46 10.15
C VAL A 266 -10.31 15.75 11.59
N CYS A 267 -9.79 15.04 12.60
CA CYS A 267 -10.10 15.31 14.01
C CYS A 267 -9.76 16.75 14.43
N GLN A 268 -8.71 17.36 13.88
CA GLN A 268 -8.34 18.74 14.16
C GLN A 268 -9.47 19.70 13.77
N LEU A 269 -10.01 19.51 12.56
CA LEU A 269 -11.08 20.32 12.01
C LEU A 269 -12.41 20.12 12.77
N LEU A 270 -12.70 18.88 13.21
CA LEU A 270 -13.91 18.60 13.99
C LEU A 270 -13.89 19.27 15.37
N CYS A 271 -12.74 19.26 16.07
CA CYS A 271 -12.62 19.99 17.32
C CYS A 271 -12.69 21.51 17.11
N LEU A 272 -12.15 22.03 16.00
CA LEU A 272 -12.27 23.45 15.64
C LEU A 272 -13.73 23.86 15.42
N LEU A 273 -14.54 23.06 14.73
CA LEU A 273 -15.98 23.35 14.55
C LEU A 273 -16.70 23.55 15.88
N CYS A 274 -16.29 22.82 16.92
CA CYS A 274 -16.87 22.94 18.26
C CYS A 274 -16.34 24.15 19.05
N LEU A 275 -15.05 24.47 18.94
CA LEU A 275 -14.37 25.40 19.87
C LEU A 275 -14.01 26.77 19.29
N SER A 276 -13.94 26.91 17.97
CA SER A 276 -13.45 28.13 17.30
C SER A 276 -14.58 29.15 17.12
N PRO A 277 -14.49 30.34 17.74
CA PRO A 277 -15.45 31.42 17.51
C PRO A 277 -15.40 31.95 16.06
N GLU A 278 -14.27 31.80 15.37
CA GLU A 278 -14.09 32.18 13.98
C GLU A 278 -15.03 31.43 13.02
N LEU A 279 -15.59 30.29 13.47
CA LEU A 279 -16.53 29.47 12.71
C LEU A 279 -18.01 29.70 13.10
N ASP A 280 -18.30 30.68 13.97
CA ASP A 280 -19.68 31.06 14.37
C ASP A 280 -20.59 31.37 13.20
N CYS A 281 -20.04 31.97 12.15
CA CYS A 281 -20.77 32.29 10.93
C CYS A 281 -21.28 31.05 10.17
N LEU A 282 -20.70 29.86 10.35
CA LEU A 282 -21.22 28.62 9.72
C LEU A 282 -22.55 28.18 10.32
N PHE A 283 -22.84 28.60 11.55
CA PHE A 283 -23.98 28.10 12.33
C PHE A 283 -25.05 29.16 12.54
N THR A 284 -24.93 30.33 11.90
CA THR A 284 -26.01 31.31 11.88
C THR A 284 -27.21 30.74 11.13
N PRO A 285 -28.45 31.07 11.53
CA PRO A 285 -29.65 30.55 10.89
C PRO A 285 -29.96 31.29 9.58
N THR A 286 -28.97 31.40 8.68
CA THR A 286 -29.13 31.98 7.33
C THR A 286 -28.93 30.92 6.24
N PRO A 287 -29.56 31.08 5.06
CA PRO A 287 -29.39 30.15 3.94
C PRO A 287 -27.94 30.03 3.45
N GLU A 288 -27.19 31.13 3.48
CA GLU A 288 -25.78 31.18 3.06
C GLU A 288 -24.91 30.37 4.02
N ALA A 289 -25.11 30.55 5.33
CA ALA A 289 -24.41 29.79 6.36
C ALA A 289 -24.76 28.29 6.28
N ALA A 290 -26.03 27.95 6.04
CA ALA A 290 -26.45 26.57 5.82
C ALA A 290 -25.77 25.94 4.59
N THR A 291 -25.66 26.69 3.50
CA THR A 291 -24.97 26.25 2.27
C THR A 291 -23.48 26.02 2.52
N GLN A 292 -22.79 26.98 3.14
CA GLN A 292 -21.38 26.84 3.47
C GLN A 292 -21.13 25.69 4.47
N ARG A 293 -22.00 25.55 5.48
CA ARG A 293 -21.92 24.46 6.45
C ARG A 293 -22.09 23.11 5.80
N SER A 294 -23.00 22.98 4.83
CA SER A 294 -23.12 21.75 4.03
C SER A 294 -21.86 21.45 3.23
N ALA A 295 -21.30 22.45 2.54
CA ALA A 295 -20.04 22.28 1.80
C ALA A 295 -18.90 21.79 2.70
N VAL A 296 -18.72 22.41 3.87
CA VAL A 296 -17.71 22.00 4.87
C VAL A 296 -17.97 20.59 5.39
N SER A 297 -19.21 20.31 5.78
CA SER A 297 -19.59 19.02 6.40
C SER A 297 -19.41 17.86 5.42
N MET A 298 -19.81 18.06 4.16
CA MET A 298 -19.63 17.06 3.11
C MET A 298 -18.17 16.88 2.72
N ALA A 299 -17.37 17.95 2.70
CA ALA A 299 -15.93 17.85 2.45
C ALA A 299 -15.21 17.07 3.56
N LEU A 300 -15.54 17.32 4.84
CA LEU A 300 -15.00 16.57 5.97
C LEU A 300 -15.38 15.09 5.90
N LEU A 301 -16.64 14.79 5.56
CA LEU A 301 -17.13 13.43 5.43
C LEU A 301 -16.45 12.68 4.27
N ALA A 302 -16.28 13.35 3.12
CA ALA A 302 -15.60 12.81 1.95
C ALA A 302 -14.10 12.55 2.23
N GLU A 303 -13.43 13.42 2.99
CA GLU A 303 -12.04 13.22 3.38
C GLU A 303 -11.88 12.09 4.40
N ALA A 304 -12.73 12.03 5.43
CA ALA A 304 -12.72 10.92 6.40
C ALA A 304 -12.95 9.56 5.71
N THR A 305 -13.92 9.51 4.80
CA THR A 305 -14.21 8.33 3.97
C THR A 305 -12.99 7.95 3.12
N SER A 306 -12.35 8.92 2.47
CA SER A 306 -11.15 8.68 1.67
C SER A 306 -9.99 8.11 2.46
N ARG A 307 -9.70 8.69 3.63
CA ARG A 307 -8.64 8.22 4.53
C ARG A 307 -8.91 6.79 4.96
N GLY A 308 -10.18 6.48 5.26
CA GLY A 308 -10.62 5.11 5.52
C GLY A 308 -10.38 4.17 4.34
N CYS A 309 -10.72 4.59 3.11
CA CYS A 309 -10.46 3.80 1.90
C CYS A 309 -8.95 3.60 1.66
N ARG A 310 -8.12 4.63 1.85
CA ARG A 310 -6.64 4.51 1.81
C ARG A 310 -6.14 3.47 2.81
N ALA A 311 -6.65 3.51 4.05
CA ALA A 311 -6.29 2.55 5.08
C ALA A 311 -6.74 1.12 4.72
N LEU A 312 -7.95 0.96 4.15
CA LEU A 312 -8.45 -0.33 3.65
C LEU A 312 -7.57 -0.92 2.54
N LEU A 313 -7.14 -0.09 1.59
CA LEU A 313 -6.29 -0.52 0.49
C LEU A 313 -4.90 -0.93 0.99
N ARG A 314 -4.34 -0.22 1.98
CA ARG A 314 -3.05 -0.57 2.60
C ARG A 314 -3.10 -1.85 3.43
N SER A 315 -4.17 -2.09 4.20
CA SER A 315 -4.26 -3.30 5.03
C SER A 315 -4.35 -4.58 4.19
N ALA A 316 -4.91 -4.51 2.99
CA ALA A 316 -4.96 -5.63 2.06
C ALA A 316 -3.57 -6.03 1.53
N HIS A 317 -2.61 -5.10 1.40
CA HIS A 317 -1.24 -5.41 0.96
C HIS A 317 -0.46 -6.27 1.95
N GLN A 318 -0.91 -6.37 3.20
CA GLN A 318 -0.30 -7.24 4.21
C GLN A 318 -0.74 -8.70 4.08
N GLN A 319 -1.66 -9.04 3.17
CA GLN A 319 -1.97 -10.44 2.83
C GLN A 319 -1.13 -10.86 1.63
N PRO A 320 -0.06 -11.64 1.84
CA PRO A 320 0.76 -12.13 0.75
C PRO A 320 -0.01 -13.27 0.04
N HIS A 321 -0.02 -13.23 -1.30
CA HIS A 321 -0.34 -14.36 -2.19
C HIS A 321 -1.77 -14.65 -2.65
N GLN A 322 -2.80 -13.81 -2.45
CA GLN A 322 -3.99 -13.97 -3.29
C GLN A 322 -3.75 -13.30 -4.64
N ALA A 323 -3.63 -14.15 -5.67
CA ALA A 323 -3.34 -13.82 -7.06
C ALA A 323 -4.20 -12.66 -7.57
N VAL A 324 -3.72 -11.43 -7.40
CA VAL A 324 -4.18 -10.31 -8.19
C VAL A 324 -3.67 -10.62 -9.59
N GLY A 325 -4.56 -11.15 -10.43
CA GLY A 325 -4.26 -11.50 -11.82
C GLY A 325 -3.52 -10.35 -12.51
N GLU A 326 -2.58 -10.72 -13.38
CA GLU A 326 -1.69 -9.85 -14.16
C GLU A 326 -2.00 -8.36 -14.03
N VAL A 327 -1.32 -7.70 -13.08
CA VAL A 327 -1.47 -6.25 -12.89
C VAL A 327 -1.17 -5.57 -14.21
N ARG A 328 -2.11 -4.74 -14.65
CA ARG A 328 -1.98 -3.92 -15.85
C ARG A 328 -0.63 -3.19 -15.81
N VAL A 329 0.14 -3.26 -16.89
CA VAL A 329 1.39 -2.49 -17.02
C VAL A 329 1.08 -1.01 -16.82
N GLY A 330 1.53 -0.44 -15.70
CA GLY A 330 1.40 0.99 -15.37
C GLY A 330 0.41 1.37 -14.28
N LEU A 331 -0.42 0.45 -13.75
CA LEU A 331 -1.26 0.73 -12.57
C LEU A 331 -0.59 0.25 -11.29
N SER A 332 -0.67 1.04 -10.22
CA SER A 332 -0.21 0.58 -8.91
C SER A 332 -1.11 -0.57 -8.41
N PRO A 333 -0.58 -1.51 -7.63
CA PRO A 333 -1.38 -2.57 -6.99
C PRO A 333 -2.57 -2.03 -6.17
N SER A 334 -2.40 -0.88 -5.53
CA SER A 334 -3.47 -0.21 -4.77
C SER A 334 -4.60 0.27 -5.67
N HIS A 335 -4.29 0.80 -6.86
CA HIS A 335 -5.27 1.30 -7.82
C HIS A 335 -6.09 0.15 -8.42
N ALA A 336 -5.41 -0.93 -8.84
CA ALA A 336 -6.09 -2.14 -9.33
C ALA A 336 -7.05 -2.72 -8.27
N ARG A 337 -6.63 -2.75 -7.01
CA ARG A 337 -7.48 -3.21 -5.90
C ARG A 337 -8.66 -2.26 -5.63
N ALA A 338 -8.45 -0.95 -5.74
CA ALA A 338 -9.51 0.04 -5.55
C ALA A 338 -10.63 -0.15 -6.57
N HIS A 339 -10.30 -0.32 -7.85
CA HIS A 339 -11.28 -0.61 -8.88
C HIS A 339 -11.96 -1.96 -8.69
N GLU A 340 -11.23 -2.98 -8.26
CA GLU A 340 -11.83 -4.28 -7.94
C GLU A 340 -12.87 -4.17 -6.82
N LEU A 341 -12.54 -3.45 -5.74
CA LEU A 341 -13.46 -3.21 -4.63
C LEU A 341 -14.66 -2.36 -5.05
N ALA A 342 -14.44 -1.31 -5.86
CA ALA A 342 -15.52 -0.47 -6.39
C ALA A 342 -16.46 -1.28 -7.29
N ARG A 343 -15.90 -2.11 -8.19
CA ARG A 343 -16.65 -3.02 -9.06
C ARG A 343 -17.51 -3.99 -8.26
N ARG A 344 -16.93 -4.63 -7.24
CA ARG A 344 -17.66 -5.54 -6.32
C ARG A 344 -18.74 -4.80 -5.55
N ALA A 345 -18.46 -3.59 -5.07
CA ALA A 345 -19.43 -2.76 -4.37
C ALA A 345 -20.61 -2.40 -5.29
N LEU A 346 -20.37 -2.10 -6.56
CA LEU A 346 -21.41 -1.78 -7.54
C LEU A 346 -22.15 -3.02 -8.10
N GLY A 347 -21.82 -4.23 -7.64
CA GLY A 347 -22.44 -5.48 -8.12
C GLY A 347 -22.08 -5.84 -9.56
N ILE A 348 -20.98 -5.30 -10.10
CA ILE A 348 -20.60 -5.50 -11.50
C ILE A 348 -19.80 -6.81 -11.62
N SER A 349 -20.39 -7.83 -12.23
CA SER A 349 -19.67 -9.07 -12.55
C SER A 349 -18.75 -8.88 -13.77
N GLU A 350 -17.69 -9.67 -13.90
CA GLU A 350 -16.84 -9.54 -15.11
C GLU A 350 -17.61 -9.99 -16.36
N GLU A 351 -18.52 -10.94 -16.21
CA GLU A 351 -19.38 -11.48 -17.26
C GLU A 351 -20.36 -10.42 -17.79
N SER A 352 -20.75 -9.45 -16.95
CA SER A 352 -21.61 -8.32 -17.36
C SER A 352 -20.87 -7.26 -18.18
N CYS A 353 -19.55 -7.31 -18.26
CA CYS A 353 -18.75 -6.37 -19.04
C CYS A 353 -18.66 -6.81 -20.50
N VAL A 354 -18.72 -5.85 -21.41
CA VAL A 354 -18.53 -6.08 -22.85
C VAL A 354 -17.27 -6.91 -23.10
N ALA A 355 -17.40 -7.99 -23.87
CA ALA A 355 -16.28 -8.81 -24.29
C ALA A 355 -15.51 -8.13 -25.43
N VAL A 356 -14.21 -8.38 -25.51
CA VAL A 356 -13.43 -7.99 -26.68
C VAL A 356 -13.81 -8.87 -27.86
N GLN A 357 -13.75 -8.31 -29.06
CA GLN A 357 -13.98 -9.08 -30.28
C GLN A 357 -12.92 -10.19 -30.43
N PRO A 358 -13.19 -11.26 -31.19
CA PRO A 358 -12.18 -12.26 -31.54
C PRO A 358 -10.88 -11.64 -32.11
N ASP A 359 -9.76 -12.34 -32.01
CA ASP A 359 -8.42 -11.82 -32.34
C ASP A 359 -8.28 -11.36 -33.82
N ASP A 360 -9.13 -11.86 -34.72
CA ASP A 360 -9.19 -11.53 -36.16
C ASP A 360 -10.15 -10.38 -36.50
N THR A 361 -10.96 -9.92 -35.54
CA THR A 361 -12.00 -8.92 -35.74
C THR A 361 -11.60 -7.59 -35.08
N PRO A 362 -11.68 -6.45 -35.79
CA PRO A 362 -11.36 -5.14 -35.21
C PRO A 362 -12.38 -4.76 -34.13
N GLU A 363 -11.91 -4.06 -33.09
CA GLU A 363 -12.83 -3.53 -32.07
C GLU A 363 -13.68 -2.38 -32.63
N PRO A 364 -14.93 -2.22 -32.17
CA PRO A 364 -15.78 -1.12 -32.58
C PRO A 364 -15.18 0.25 -32.17
N PRO A 365 -15.39 1.32 -32.98
CA PRO A 365 -14.78 2.63 -32.73
C PRO A 365 -15.35 3.35 -31.50
N SER A 366 -16.58 3.00 -31.11
CA SER A 366 -17.22 3.50 -29.89
C SER A 366 -17.90 2.36 -29.16
N LEU A 367 -17.74 2.34 -27.84
CA LEU A 367 -18.35 1.37 -26.95
C LEU A 367 -19.14 2.12 -25.89
N VAL A 368 -20.42 1.78 -25.78
CA VAL A 368 -21.28 2.28 -24.72
C VAL A 368 -21.31 1.22 -23.63
N HIS A 369 -20.82 1.58 -22.45
CA HIS A 369 -20.89 0.69 -21.29
C HIS A 369 -22.21 0.95 -20.53
N PRO A 370 -22.92 -0.09 -20.08
CA PRO A 370 -24.11 0.07 -19.25
C PRO A 370 -23.80 0.87 -17.98
N ALA A 371 -24.74 1.72 -17.58
CA ALA A 371 -24.65 2.54 -16.38
C ALA A 371 -25.26 1.89 -15.14
N GLU A 372 -26.00 0.79 -15.32
CA GLU A 372 -26.67 0.07 -14.23
C GLU A 372 -25.71 -0.41 -13.15
N TYR A 373 -26.15 -0.37 -11.89
CA TYR A 373 -25.41 -0.84 -10.73
C TYR A 373 -26.38 -1.41 -9.69
N ASP A 374 -25.87 -2.25 -8.80
CA ASP A 374 -26.65 -2.80 -7.69
C ASP A 374 -26.50 -1.92 -6.44
N LEU A 375 -27.54 -1.12 -6.15
CA LEU A 375 -27.58 -0.28 -4.95
C LEU A 375 -27.53 -1.11 -3.66
N GLY A 376 -28.14 -2.29 -3.63
CA GLY A 376 -28.13 -3.18 -2.46
C GLY A 376 -26.73 -3.67 -2.14
N ALA A 377 -25.96 -4.08 -3.16
CA ALA A 377 -24.55 -4.42 -3.02
C ALA A 377 -23.72 -3.21 -2.55
N ALA A 378 -23.96 -2.02 -3.11
CA ALA A 378 -23.20 -0.82 -2.78
C ALA A 378 -23.47 -0.35 -1.36
N MET A 379 -24.73 -0.46 -0.90
CA MET A 379 -25.13 -0.20 0.48
C MET A 379 -24.50 -1.19 1.45
N LYS A 380 -24.49 -2.48 1.12
CA LYS A 380 -23.86 -3.51 1.97
C LYS A 380 -22.36 -3.27 2.10
N ALA A 381 -21.68 -2.97 1.00
CA ALA A 381 -20.25 -2.70 0.98
C ALA A 381 -19.91 -1.42 1.76
N SER A 382 -20.63 -0.32 1.49
CA SER A 382 -20.42 0.96 2.18
C SER A 382 -20.78 0.88 3.67
N GLY A 383 -21.88 0.21 4.03
CA GLY A 383 -22.28 -0.01 5.42
C GLY A 383 -21.21 -0.77 6.21
N ASN A 384 -20.74 -1.90 5.66
CA ASN A 384 -19.63 -2.66 6.25
C ASN A 384 -18.35 -1.84 6.37
N PHE A 385 -18.08 -0.94 5.41
CA PHE A 385 -16.93 -0.05 5.47
C PHE A 385 -17.06 1.02 6.57
N PHE A 386 -18.22 1.69 6.68
CA PHE A 386 -18.45 2.77 7.64
C PHE A 386 -18.37 2.28 9.09
N LEU A 387 -18.74 1.02 9.31
CA LEU A 387 -18.64 0.35 10.60
C LEU A 387 -17.19 0.01 11.00
N LYS A 388 -16.26 -0.08 10.05
CA LYS A 388 -14.86 -0.36 10.37
C LYS A 388 -14.15 0.90 10.86
N ALA A 389 -13.54 0.81 12.04
CA ALA A 389 -12.70 1.88 12.59
C ALA A 389 -11.30 1.87 11.96
N LEU A 390 -11.18 2.11 10.65
CA LEU A 390 -9.90 2.02 9.92
C LEU A 390 -8.96 3.21 10.18
N THR A 391 -9.51 4.32 10.66
CA THR A 391 -8.81 5.59 10.92
C THR A 391 -9.29 6.18 12.25
N ASN A 392 -8.61 7.24 12.69
CA ASN A 392 -8.94 8.00 13.90
C ASN A 392 -10.20 8.86 13.76
N CYS A 393 -10.62 9.12 12.52
CA CYS A 393 -11.82 9.87 12.20
C CYS A 393 -12.66 9.04 11.22
N THR A 394 -13.64 8.32 11.73
CA THR A 394 -14.57 7.56 10.89
C THR A 394 -15.67 8.50 10.35
N PRO A 395 -16.41 8.09 9.30
CA PRO A 395 -17.57 8.84 8.84
C PRO A 395 -18.58 9.14 9.96
N PHE A 396 -18.76 8.22 10.91
CA PHE A 396 -19.61 8.42 12.08
C PHE A 396 -19.06 9.49 13.03
N ALA A 397 -17.74 9.56 13.22
CA ALA A 397 -17.13 10.62 14.02
C ALA A 397 -17.40 12.01 13.41
N VAL A 398 -17.31 12.15 12.08
CA VAL A 398 -17.65 13.41 11.38
C VAL A 398 -19.10 13.79 11.65
N VAL A 399 -20.04 12.89 11.37
CA VAL A 399 -21.48 13.15 11.56
C VAL A 399 -21.78 13.54 12.99
N GLY A 400 -21.28 12.77 13.96
CA GLY A 400 -21.50 13.03 15.36
C GLY A 400 -20.92 14.38 15.79
N CYS A 401 -19.67 14.68 15.45
CA CYS A 401 -19.02 15.93 15.85
C CYS A 401 -19.64 17.17 15.19
N VAL A 402 -20.04 17.09 13.92
CA VAL A 402 -20.76 18.19 13.26
C VAL A 402 -22.11 18.41 13.94
N GLY A 403 -22.86 17.33 14.23
CA GLY A 403 -24.12 17.42 14.95
C GLY A 403 -23.96 18.01 16.36
N VAL A 404 -22.91 17.61 17.09
CA VAL A 404 -22.56 18.19 18.39
C VAL A 404 -22.27 19.68 18.25
N ALA A 405 -21.51 20.10 17.24
CA ALA A 405 -21.22 21.51 17.00
C ALA A 405 -22.50 22.31 16.70
N GLU A 406 -23.37 21.82 15.82
CA GLU A 406 -24.65 22.46 15.48
C GLU A 406 -25.54 22.62 16.72
N VAL A 407 -25.82 21.52 17.43
CA VAL A 407 -26.71 21.52 18.59
C VAL A 407 -26.14 22.36 19.73
N SER A 408 -24.84 22.29 19.98
CA SER A 408 -24.21 23.09 21.05
C SER A 408 -24.29 24.57 20.77
N ARG A 409 -24.12 25.00 19.51
CA ARG A 409 -24.17 26.42 19.13
C ARG A 409 -25.59 26.98 19.14
N ASP A 410 -26.56 26.18 18.70
CA ASP A 410 -27.99 26.54 18.83
C ASP A 410 -28.37 26.72 20.30
N TRP A 411 -27.94 25.79 21.16
CA TRP A 411 -28.19 25.86 22.60
C TRP A 411 -27.49 27.06 23.25
N CYS A 412 -26.20 27.29 22.94
CA CYS A 412 -25.44 28.42 23.45
C CYS A 412 -26.10 29.76 23.09
N ARG A 413 -26.60 29.90 21.85
CA ARG A 413 -27.34 31.08 21.40
C ARG A 413 -28.64 31.27 22.17
N ALA A 414 -29.40 30.20 22.39
CA ALA A 414 -30.66 30.24 23.14
C ALA A 414 -30.45 30.63 24.61
N GLU A 415 -29.34 30.18 25.21
CA GLU A 415 -28.98 30.47 26.60
C GLU A 415 -28.19 31.78 26.77
N GLY A 416 -27.77 32.43 25.67
CA GLY A 416 -26.96 33.64 25.72
C GLY A 416 -25.56 33.43 26.31
N VAL A 417 -24.97 32.25 26.14
CA VAL A 417 -23.63 31.90 26.65
C VAL A 417 -22.71 31.50 25.49
N SER A 418 -21.40 31.64 25.69
CA SER A 418 -20.41 31.10 24.76
C SER A 418 -20.17 29.61 24.99
N MET A 419 -19.67 28.91 23.96
CA MET A 419 -19.29 27.49 24.11
C MET A 419 -18.21 27.28 25.18
N ALA A 420 -17.28 28.24 25.32
CA ALA A 420 -16.24 28.22 26.33
C ALA A 420 -16.81 28.26 27.76
N GLU A 421 -17.81 29.12 27.99
CA GLU A 421 -18.52 29.22 29.27
C GLU A 421 -19.35 27.96 29.54
N ALA A 422 -20.04 27.45 28.51
CA ALA A 422 -20.85 26.25 28.61
C ALA A 422 -20.05 25.03 29.07
N ILE A 423 -18.90 24.76 28.44
CA ILE A 423 -18.05 23.61 28.80
C ILE A 423 -17.16 23.87 30.02
N GLY A 424 -16.95 25.13 30.41
CA GLY A 424 -16.17 25.51 31.58
C GLY A 424 -16.97 25.49 32.89
N SER A 425 -18.30 25.47 32.81
CA SER A 425 -19.20 25.45 33.97
C SER A 425 -19.82 24.06 34.16
N ALA A 426 -19.78 23.53 35.39
CA ALA A 426 -20.36 22.23 35.71
C ALA A 426 -21.87 22.18 35.44
N SER A 427 -22.61 23.23 35.81
CA SER A 427 -24.07 23.27 35.64
C SER A 427 -24.46 23.42 34.17
N LEU A 428 -23.84 24.36 33.45
CA LEU A 428 -24.11 24.58 32.03
C LEU A 428 -23.70 23.36 31.20
N GLY A 429 -22.53 22.78 31.46
CA GLY A 429 -22.03 21.59 30.79
C GLY A 429 -22.96 20.38 30.99
N ASN A 430 -23.52 20.20 32.18
CA ASN A 430 -24.50 19.12 32.45
C ASN A 430 -25.80 19.31 31.66
N ARG A 431 -26.33 20.55 31.58
CA ARG A 431 -27.53 20.82 30.77
C ARG A 431 -27.25 20.64 29.28
N LEU A 432 -26.10 21.10 28.79
CA LEU A 432 -25.70 20.90 27.40
C LEU A 432 -25.55 19.40 27.09
N ALA A 433 -24.95 18.62 27.98
CA ALA A 433 -24.84 17.16 27.81
C ALA A 433 -26.21 16.48 27.70
N LEU A 434 -27.22 16.92 28.46
CA LEU A 434 -28.60 16.44 28.36
C LEU A 434 -29.22 16.75 26.98
N VAL A 435 -29.07 18.00 26.50
CA VAL A 435 -29.60 18.41 25.18
C VAL A 435 -28.92 17.63 24.06
N LEU A 436 -27.61 17.39 24.17
CA LEU A 436 -26.89 16.57 23.19
C LEU A 436 -27.37 15.12 23.25
N ALA A 437 -27.53 14.53 24.43
CA ALA A 437 -28.04 13.17 24.59
C ALA A 437 -29.43 13.02 23.96
N ASP A 438 -30.34 13.98 24.19
CA ASP A 438 -31.67 14.00 23.56
C ASP A 438 -31.58 14.11 22.02
N ALA A 439 -30.65 14.92 21.49
CA ALA A 439 -30.44 15.04 20.05
C ALA A 439 -29.96 13.72 19.40
N PHE A 440 -29.17 12.90 20.11
CA PHE A 440 -28.81 11.56 19.66
C PHE A 440 -29.99 10.57 19.78
N ASP A 441 -30.76 10.61 20.87
CA ASP A 441 -31.92 9.71 21.09
C ASP A 441 -33.05 9.94 20.09
N SER A 442 -33.37 11.21 19.86
CA SER A 442 -34.36 11.64 18.86
C SER A 442 -33.91 11.44 17.42
N ARG A 443 -32.66 10.95 17.21
CA ARG A 443 -32.01 10.82 15.90
C ARG A 443 -31.88 12.13 15.13
N ARG A 444 -31.93 13.29 15.81
CA ARG A 444 -31.53 14.58 15.24
C ARG A 444 -30.06 14.51 14.79
N ILE A 445 -29.20 13.89 15.61
CA ILE A 445 -27.84 13.54 15.23
C ILE A 445 -27.82 12.07 14.79
N SER A 446 -27.94 11.86 13.48
CA SER A 446 -27.79 10.53 12.87
C SER A 446 -27.21 10.65 11.46
N MET A 447 -26.61 9.58 10.93
CA MET A 447 -26.09 9.58 9.55
C MET A 447 -27.18 9.92 8.53
N ARG A 448 -28.41 9.41 8.73
CA ARG A 448 -29.54 9.68 7.85
C ARG A 448 -29.94 11.16 7.89
N SER A 449 -30.22 11.68 9.09
CA SER A 449 -30.63 13.07 9.29
C SER A 449 -29.56 14.04 8.80
N PHE A 450 -28.28 13.71 9.03
CA PHE A 450 -27.16 14.48 8.51
C PHE A 450 -27.17 14.54 6.98
N LEU A 451 -27.24 13.39 6.30
CA LEU A 451 -27.22 13.37 4.83
C LEU A 451 -28.43 14.09 4.22
N GLU A 452 -29.62 13.89 4.79
CA GLU A 452 -30.86 14.57 4.36
C GLU A 452 -30.79 16.09 4.59
N ALA A 453 -30.17 16.54 5.68
CA ALA A 453 -30.01 17.96 5.98
C ALA A 453 -28.94 18.65 5.11
N GLN A 454 -27.79 17.99 4.89
CA GLN A 454 -26.70 18.60 4.13
C GLN A 454 -26.92 18.48 2.61
N LEU A 455 -27.64 17.47 2.13
CA LEU A 455 -27.93 17.28 0.70
C LEU A 455 -29.45 17.06 0.48
N PRO A 456 -30.26 18.13 0.60
CA PRO A 456 -31.71 18.02 0.46
C PRO A 456 -32.09 17.47 -0.91
N GLY A 457 -32.99 16.48 -0.93
CA GLY A 457 -33.45 15.80 -2.13
C GLY A 457 -32.60 14.62 -2.58
N ALA A 458 -31.38 14.46 -2.07
CA ALA A 458 -30.55 13.30 -2.35
C ALA A 458 -30.92 12.11 -1.44
N SER A 459 -30.94 10.91 -1.99
CA SER A 459 -31.13 9.68 -1.19
C SER A 459 -29.90 9.42 -0.33
N ALA A 460 -30.06 9.40 1.01
CA ALA A 460 -28.96 9.10 1.95
C ALA A 460 -28.24 7.78 1.62
N ARG A 461 -28.96 6.78 1.10
CA ARG A 461 -28.40 5.48 0.69
C ARG A 461 -27.49 5.60 -0.54
N HIS A 462 -27.88 6.42 -1.52
CA HIS A 462 -27.05 6.71 -2.68
C HIS A 462 -25.84 7.55 -2.28
N VAL A 463 -26.01 8.58 -1.43
CA VAL A 463 -24.89 9.41 -0.97
C VAL A 463 -23.84 8.57 -0.24
N GLN A 464 -24.25 7.70 0.69
CA GLN A 464 -23.32 6.82 1.42
C GLN A 464 -22.56 5.87 0.46
N SER A 465 -23.27 5.28 -0.51
CA SER A 465 -22.67 4.41 -1.52
C SER A 465 -21.70 5.19 -2.43
N ALA A 466 -22.09 6.39 -2.87
CA ALA A 466 -21.29 7.28 -3.71
C ALA A 466 -20.02 7.73 -2.99
N LEU A 467 -20.12 8.12 -1.71
CA LEU A 467 -18.96 8.47 -0.87
C LEU A 467 -17.96 7.32 -0.80
N TYR A 468 -18.42 6.08 -0.58
CA TYR A 468 -17.53 4.92 -0.51
C TYR A 468 -16.85 4.62 -1.85
N VAL A 469 -17.61 4.56 -2.94
CA VAL A 469 -17.08 4.28 -4.28
C VAL A 469 -16.13 5.38 -4.75
N GLN A 470 -16.51 6.64 -4.59
CA GLN A 470 -15.64 7.78 -4.87
C GLN A 470 -14.39 7.76 -3.98
N GLY A 471 -14.54 7.42 -2.69
CA GLY A 471 -13.43 7.27 -1.76
C GLY A 471 -12.45 6.15 -2.14
N LEU A 472 -12.90 5.09 -2.82
CA LEU A 472 -12.02 4.05 -3.38
C LEU A 472 -11.31 4.54 -4.64
N LEU A 473 -12.06 5.05 -5.62
CA LEU A 473 -11.54 5.39 -6.95
C LEU A 473 -10.66 6.65 -6.94
N TYR A 474 -10.96 7.60 -6.05
CA TYR A 474 -10.26 8.88 -5.93
C TYR A 474 -9.65 9.04 -4.52
N HIS A 475 -8.96 7.99 -4.07
CA HIS A 475 -8.39 7.94 -2.72
C HIS A 475 -7.12 8.78 -2.57
N ASP A 476 -6.39 9.07 -3.65
CA ASP A 476 -5.19 9.90 -3.63
C ASP A 476 -5.50 11.39 -3.88
N SER A 477 -4.72 12.28 -3.28
CA SER A 477 -4.93 13.73 -3.37
C SER A 477 -4.84 14.27 -4.79
N LYS A 478 -4.03 13.66 -5.66
CA LYS A 478 -3.86 14.08 -7.05
C LYS A 478 -5.13 13.86 -7.86
N SER A 479 -5.77 12.71 -7.69
CA SER A 479 -7.03 12.35 -8.36
C SER A 479 -8.19 13.26 -7.96
N ARG A 480 -8.21 13.75 -6.70
CA ARG A 480 -9.26 14.65 -6.19
C ARG A 480 -9.17 16.06 -6.77
N ARG A 481 -7.95 16.55 -7.04
CA ARG A 481 -7.71 17.90 -7.58
C ARG A 481 -8.20 18.10 -9.02
N VAL A 482 -8.43 17.02 -9.76
CA VAL A 482 -8.95 17.07 -11.14
C VAL A 482 -10.45 17.46 -11.17
N GLY A 483 -11.08 17.54 -9.99
CA GLY A 483 -12.51 17.78 -9.84
C GLY A 483 -13.23 16.45 -9.63
N LEU A 484 -13.99 16.39 -8.55
CA LEU A 484 -14.84 15.25 -8.25
C LEU A 484 -16.27 15.53 -8.72
N LEU A 485 -16.97 14.50 -9.18
CA LEU A 485 -18.40 14.62 -9.41
C LEU A 485 -19.09 15.00 -8.09
N PRO A 486 -20.02 15.98 -8.11
CA PRO A 486 -20.64 16.49 -6.91
C PRO A 486 -21.56 15.43 -6.28
N LEU A 487 -21.54 15.33 -4.96
CA LEU A 487 -22.40 14.41 -4.19
C LEU A 487 -23.88 14.83 -4.17
N SER A 488 -24.21 16.00 -4.73
CA SER A 488 -25.60 16.46 -4.91
C SER A 488 -26.40 15.64 -5.94
N ALA A 489 -25.71 14.87 -6.80
CA ALA A 489 -26.34 13.93 -7.74
C ALA A 489 -25.71 12.53 -7.62
N PRO A 490 -25.88 11.85 -6.47
CA PRO A 490 -25.14 10.63 -6.15
C PRO A 490 -25.49 9.47 -7.08
N GLU A 491 -26.71 9.41 -7.62
CA GLU A 491 -27.12 8.40 -8.62
C GLU A 491 -26.28 8.52 -9.90
N ARG A 492 -26.15 9.74 -10.44
CA ARG A 492 -25.35 10.01 -11.64
C ARG A 492 -23.86 9.70 -11.43
N LEU A 493 -23.36 9.96 -10.23
CA LEU A 493 -21.99 9.60 -9.86
C LEU A 493 -21.81 8.08 -9.87
N LEU A 494 -22.73 7.32 -9.26
CA LEU A 494 -22.66 5.86 -9.23
C LEU A 494 -22.80 5.26 -10.63
N GLU A 495 -23.70 5.80 -11.46
CA GLU A 495 -23.83 5.45 -12.89
C GLU A 495 -22.51 5.64 -13.64
N HIS A 496 -21.87 6.80 -13.47
CA HIS A 496 -20.58 7.11 -14.08
C HIS A 496 -19.48 6.15 -13.60
N CYS A 497 -19.38 5.92 -12.29
CA CYS A 497 -18.41 4.98 -11.73
C CYS A 497 -18.63 3.55 -12.22
N ALA A 498 -19.89 3.15 -12.43
CA ALA A 498 -20.22 1.84 -12.99
C ALA A 498 -19.78 1.71 -14.46
N GLN A 499 -20.00 2.74 -15.27
CA GLN A 499 -19.51 2.80 -16.66
C GLN A 499 -17.98 2.73 -16.71
N GLU A 500 -17.28 3.52 -15.91
CA GLU A 500 -15.81 3.53 -15.89
C GLU A 500 -15.24 2.20 -15.37
N SER A 501 -15.88 1.57 -14.38
CA SER A 501 -15.48 0.23 -13.90
C SER A 501 -15.60 -0.84 -15.00
N ARG A 502 -16.70 -0.82 -15.78
CA ARG A 502 -16.87 -1.75 -16.91
C ARG A 502 -15.88 -1.48 -18.04
N LYS A 503 -15.62 -0.21 -18.34
CA LYS A 503 -14.64 0.24 -19.32
C LYS A 503 -13.23 -0.22 -18.94
N GLU A 504 -12.86 -0.15 -17.67
CA GLU A 504 -11.55 -0.63 -17.23
C GLU A 504 -11.39 -2.15 -17.45
N VAL A 505 -12.41 -2.94 -17.11
CA VAL A 505 -12.42 -4.39 -17.37
C VAL A 505 -12.26 -4.67 -18.87
N TYR A 506 -12.97 -3.93 -19.72
CA TYR A 506 -12.84 -4.03 -21.17
C TYR A 506 -11.42 -3.68 -21.65
N LEU A 507 -10.84 -2.57 -21.17
CA LEU A 507 -9.48 -2.15 -21.54
C LEU A 507 -8.42 -3.17 -21.11
N ARG A 508 -8.60 -3.82 -19.96
CA ARG A 508 -7.73 -4.92 -19.52
C ARG A 508 -7.81 -6.11 -20.48
N ARG A 509 -9.01 -6.53 -20.87
CA ARG A 509 -9.21 -7.60 -21.86
C ARG A 509 -8.63 -7.23 -23.22
N LEU A 510 -8.74 -5.96 -23.62
CA LEU A 510 -8.21 -5.46 -24.88
C LEU A 510 -6.67 -5.52 -24.91
N GLN A 511 -6.03 -5.18 -23.80
CA GLN A 511 -4.58 -5.33 -23.67
C GLN A 511 -4.14 -6.79 -23.73
N GLN A 512 -4.88 -7.70 -23.10
CA GLN A 512 -4.63 -9.14 -23.21
C GLN A 512 -4.79 -9.65 -24.65
N LYS A 513 -5.83 -9.18 -25.36
CA LYS A 513 -6.01 -9.46 -26.80
C LYS A 513 -4.82 -8.94 -27.61
N HIS A 514 -4.41 -7.69 -27.43
CA HIS A 514 -3.26 -7.13 -28.13
C HIS A 514 -1.97 -7.93 -27.87
N ALA A 515 -1.75 -8.37 -26.63
CA ALA A 515 -0.61 -9.21 -26.28
C ALA A 515 -0.64 -10.57 -27.01
N ARG A 516 -1.81 -11.23 -27.04
CA ARG A 516 -1.99 -12.50 -27.78
C ARG A 516 -1.78 -12.33 -29.28
N VAL A 517 -2.41 -11.33 -29.90
CA VAL A 517 -2.26 -11.02 -31.34
C VAL A 517 -0.81 -10.70 -31.68
N HIS A 518 -0.12 -9.94 -30.82
CA HIS A 518 1.29 -9.61 -31.02
C HIS A 518 2.19 -10.85 -30.97
N GLU A 519 2.01 -11.72 -29.97
CA GLU A 519 2.76 -12.97 -29.87
C GLU A 519 2.43 -13.95 -31.01
N ALA A 520 1.16 -14.05 -31.44
CA ALA A 520 0.77 -14.83 -32.60
C ALA A 520 1.44 -14.31 -33.89
N THR A 521 1.45 -12.99 -34.09
CA THR A 521 2.11 -12.35 -35.25
C THR A 521 3.62 -12.58 -35.23
N LYS A 522 4.25 -12.48 -34.05
CA LYS A 522 5.68 -12.76 -33.87
C LYS A 522 6.01 -14.23 -34.11
N GLY A 523 5.15 -15.15 -33.66
CA GLY A 523 5.22 -16.57 -33.95
C GLY A 523 5.13 -16.86 -35.46
N SER A 524 4.14 -16.27 -36.15
CA SER A 524 3.97 -16.39 -37.60
C SER A 524 5.17 -15.84 -38.38
N LYS A 525 5.67 -14.65 -38.03
CA LYS A 525 6.90 -14.07 -38.62
C LYS A 525 8.12 -14.97 -38.42
N ARG A 526 8.27 -15.57 -37.22
CA ARG A 526 9.34 -16.53 -36.93
C ARG A 526 9.21 -17.80 -37.76
N ALA A 527 8.00 -18.35 -37.89
CA ALA A 527 7.72 -19.55 -38.68
C ALA A 527 7.97 -19.31 -40.17
N ALA A 528 7.47 -18.20 -40.73
CA ALA A 528 7.74 -17.81 -42.11
C ALA A 528 9.23 -17.60 -42.38
N GLY A 529 9.94 -16.92 -41.46
CA GLY A 529 11.39 -16.75 -41.54
C GLY A 529 12.17 -18.07 -41.43
N LEU A 530 11.67 -19.05 -40.68
CA LEU A 530 12.23 -20.40 -40.61
C LEU A 530 11.98 -21.15 -41.94
N ALA A 531 10.76 -21.14 -42.46
CA ALA A 531 10.40 -21.76 -43.73
C ALA A 531 11.24 -21.21 -44.90
N ALA A 532 11.39 -19.88 -44.98
CA ALA A 532 12.24 -19.24 -45.99
C ALA A 532 13.73 -19.60 -45.86
N ARG A 533 14.22 -19.86 -44.64
CA ARG A 533 15.59 -20.37 -44.42
C ARG A 533 15.71 -21.84 -44.86
N ARG A 534 14.71 -22.69 -44.57
CA ARG A 534 14.67 -24.09 -45.02
C ARG A 534 14.63 -24.19 -46.55
N ALA A 535 13.83 -23.37 -47.22
CA ALA A 535 13.79 -23.32 -48.69
C ALA A 535 15.15 -22.95 -49.29
N ARG A 536 15.84 -21.93 -48.75
CA ARG A 536 17.20 -21.56 -49.17
C ARG A 536 18.21 -22.67 -48.92
N LYS A 537 18.11 -23.35 -47.78
CA LYS A 537 18.94 -24.53 -47.49
C LYS A 537 18.69 -25.65 -48.51
N ALA A 538 17.44 -25.95 -48.84
CA ALA A 538 17.13 -26.99 -49.82
C ALA A 538 17.79 -26.71 -51.18
N LEU A 539 17.73 -25.47 -51.67
CA LEU A 539 18.43 -25.04 -52.88
C LEU A 539 19.95 -25.19 -52.77
N PHE A 540 20.53 -24.78 -51.63
CA PHE A 540 21.95 -24.96 -51.36
C PHE A 540 22.35 -26.45 -51.40
N MET A 541 21.53 -27.34 -50.81
CA MET A 541 21.77 -28.78 -50.78
C MET A 541 21.64 -29.45 -52.15
N GLN A 542 21.01 -28.83 -53.16
CA GLN A 542 21.02 -29.38 -54.53
C GLN A 542 22.42 -29.32 -55.18
N THR A 543 23.20 -28.29 -54.83
CA THR A 543 24.56 -28.08 -55.38
C THR A 543 25.66 -28.54 -54.43
N HIS A 544 25.32 -28.71 -53.16
CA HIS A 544 26.22 -29.20 -52.10
C HIS A 544 25.83 -30.59 -51.60
N GLY A 545 24.85 -31.25 -52.22
CA GLY A 545 24.52 -32.64 -51.92
C GLY A 545 25.65 -33.57 -52.35
N GLY A 546 25.95 -34.58 -51.54
CA GLY A 546 26.98 -35.57 -51.80
C GLY A 546 28.30 -35.29 -51.09
N ILE A 547 29.40 -35.71 -51.72
CA ILE A 547 30.74 -35.72 -51.13
C ILE A 547 31.56 -34.58 -51.74
N PRO A 548 32.24 -33.74 -50.92
CA PRO A 548 33.16 -32.74 -51.46
C PRO A 548 34.32 -33.43 -52.19
N ARG A 549 34.78 -32.85 -53.31
CA ARG A 549 36.02 -33.32 -53.94
C ARG A 549 37.18 -33.08 -53.00
N LEU A 550 37.99 -34.11 -52.79
CA LEU A 550 39.25 -34.02 -52.07
C LEU A 550 40.39 -33.79 -53.06
N PHE A 551 41.37 -32.99 -52.67
CA PHE A 551 42.50 -32.59 -53.51
C PHE A 551 43.82 -33.07 -52.94
N THR A 552 44.70 -33.58 -53.78
CA THR A 552 46.09 -33.86 -53.42
C THR A 552 46.96 -32.61 -53.49
N GLN A 553 48.14 -32.64 -52.88
CA GLN A 553 49.10 -31.54 -52.96
C GLN A 553 49.54 -31.28 -54.41
N ALA A 554 49.68 -32.34 -55.21
CA ALA A 554 50.02 -32.26 -56.63
C ALA A 554 48.90 -31.57 -57.42
N GLU A 555 47.64 -32.00 -57.26
CA GLU A 555 46.50 -31.36 -57.93
C GLU A 555 46.34 -29.89 -57.55
N VAL A 556 46.60 -29.52 -56.29
CA VAL A 556 46.57 -28.11 -55.88
C VAL A 556 47.71 -27.32 -56.53
N ALA A 557 48.92 -27.88 -56.62
CA ALA A 557 50.04 -27.24 -57.30
C ALA A 557 49.74 -27.02 -58.80
N ASP A 558 49.15 -28.02 -59.46
CA ASP A 558 48.75 -27.95 -60.87
C ASP A 558 47.65 -26.90 -61.08
N LEU A 559 46.63 -26.88 -60.23
CA LEU A 559 45.55 -25.87 -60.30
C LEU A 559 46.07 -24.45 -60.03
N ASN A 560 47.07 -24.31 -59.15
CA ASN A 560 47.64 -23.01 -58.80
C ASN A 560 48.57 -22.44 -59.87
N ALA A 561 49.19 -23.30 -60.70
CA ALA A 561 50.08 -22.89 -61.77
C ALA A 561 49.43 -21.91 -62.77
N SER A 562 48.11 -22.01 -62.95
CA SER A 562 47.33 -21.14 -63.85
C SER A 562 46.50 -20.06 -63.12
N ARG A 563 46.61 -19.91 -61.80
CA ARG A 563 45.79 -18.98 -61.00
C ARG A 563 46.55 -17.72 -60.60
N SER A 564 45.82 -16.63 -60.36
CA SER A 564 46.38 -15.39 -59.85
C SER A 564 47.04 -15.61 -58.47
N PRO A 565 48.16 -14.92 -58.14
CA PRO A 565 48.75 -14.96 -56.79
C PRO A 565 47.77 -14.57 -55.68
N LEU A 566 46.75 -13.76 -56.00
CA LEU A 566 45.72 -13.34 -55.06
C LEU A 566 44.60 -14.35 -54.86
N ASP A 567 44.55 -15.43 -55.65
CA ASP A 567 43.51 -16.47 -55.64
C ASP A 567 44.14 -17.87 -55.71
N GLN A 568 45.20 -18.06 -54.92
CA GLN A 568 45.83 -19.37 -54.76
C GLN A 568 44.97 -20.26 -53.87
N ILE A 569 44.82 -21.52 -54.28
CA ILE A 569 44.15 -22.57 -53.53
C ILE A 569 45.10 -23.09 -52.46
N GLU A 570 44.59 -23.22 -51.24
CA GLU A 570 45.33 -23.74 -50.09
C GLU A 570 44.61 -24.96 -49.51
N LEU A 571 45.35 -26.04 -49.25
CA LEU A 571 44.83 -27.18 -48.49
C LEU A 571 44.63 -26.80 -47.02
N GLN A 572 43.57 -27.35 -46.42
CA GLN A 572 43.31 -27.26 -45.00
C GLN A 572 44.27 -28.22 -44.26
N GLY A 573 45.33 -27.70 -43.65
CA GLY A 573 46.39 -28.52 -43.05
C GLY A 573 45.95 -29.57 -42.00
N THR A 574 44.78 -29.41 -41.38
CA THR A 574 44.22 -30.36 -40.39
C THR A 574 43.26 -31.39 -40.99
N SER A 575 42.92 -31.29 -42.28
CA SER A 575 41.92 -32.15 -42.93
C SER A 575 42.41 -32.53 -44.32
N PRO A 576 42.80 -33.80 -44.55
CA PRO A 576 43.38 -34.23 -45.81
C PRO A 576 42.40 -33.96 -46.95
N GLY A 577 42.88 -33.18 -47.92
CA GLY A 577 42.21 -32.91 -49.19
C GLY A 577 41.11 -31.86 -49.22
N LEU A 578 40.71 -31.26 -48.10
CA LEU A 578 39.78 -30.13 -48.13
C LEU A 578 40.50 -28.80 -48.38
N LEU A 579 39.84 -27.88 -49.07
CA LEU A 579 40.37 -26.55 -49.32
C LEU A 579 40.03 -25.59 -48.18
N ARG A 580 40.96 -24.67 -47.88
CA ARG A 580 40.87 -23.76 -46.75
C ARG A 580 39.88 -22.62 -46.96
N HIS A 581 39.82 -22.09 -48.18
CA HIS A 581 39.09 -20.87 -48.53
C HIS A 581 38.17 -21.02 -49.74
N HIS A 582 38.10 -22.20 -50.33
CA HIS A 582 37.39 -22.46 -51.58
C HIS A 582 36.37 -23.58 -51.37
N CYS A 583 35.23 -23.49 -52.03
CA CYS A 583 34.23 -24.56 -51.97
C CYS A 583 34.70 -25.79 -52.76
N CYS A 584 34.58 -26.98 -52.16
CA CYS A 584 35.05 -28.25 -52.72
C CYS A 584 33.95 -29.04 -53.45
N PHE A 585 32.73 -28.52 -53.54
CA PHE A 585 31.61 -29.22 -54.18
C PHE A 585 31.55 -28.88 -55.68
N PRO A 586 31.78 -29.83 -56.61
CA PRO A 586 31.90 -29.53 -58.03
C PRO A 586 30.64 -28.91 -58.66
N ARG A 587 29.46 -29.17 -58.09
CA ARG A 587 28.18 -28.60 -58.53
C ARG A 587 27.89 -27.24 -57.93
N CYS A 588 28.72 -26.75 -57.01
CA CYS A 588 28.57 -25.43 -56.43
C CYS A 588 28.93 -24.35 -57.47
N PRO A 589 28.10 -23.31 -57.66
CA PRO A 589 28.45 -22.16 -58.50
C PRO A 589 29.72 -21.42 -58.05
N LEU A 590 30.13 -21.61 -56.79
CA LEU A 590 31.34 -21.05 -56.18
C LEU A 590 32.46 -22.10 -56.02
N TYR A 591 32.39 -23.21 -56.76
CA TYR A 591 33.43 -24.24 -56.77
C TYR A 591 34.78 -23.62 -57.18
N LEU A 592 35.80 -23.80 -56.35
CA LEU A 592 37.13 -23.21 -56.55
C LEU A 592 37.14 -21.67 -56.69
N VAL A 593 36.14 -20.96 -56.16
CA VAL A 593 36.18 -19.49 -56.03
C VAL A 593 36.74 -19.11 -54.67
N ASP A 594 37.62 -18.09 -54.60
CA ASP A 594 38.13 -17.58 -53.32
C ASP A 594 37.01 -16.94 -52.49
N LEU A 595 36.63 -17.59 -51.40
CA LEU A 595 35.61 -17.11 -50.48
C LEU A 595 36.20 -16.32 -49.30
N ARG A 596 37.48 -15.92 -49.33
CA ARG A 596 38.05 -15.08 -48.26
C ARG A 596 37.32 -13.75 -48.17
N THR A 597 36.87 -13.42 -46.96
CA THR A 597 36.39 -12.07 -46.64
C THR A 597 37.56 -11.10 -46.45
N ALA A 598 37.29 -9.80 -46.43
CA ALA A 598 38.28 -8.79 -46.06
C ALA A 598 38.95 -9.11 -44.71
N LYS A 599 38.21 -9.70 -43.77
CA LYS A 599 38.75 -10.17 -42.48
C LYS A 599 39.70 -11.36 -42.63
N ASP A 600 39.35 -12.33 -43.47
CA ASP A 600 40.21 -13.50 -43.72
C ASP A 600 41.53 -13.07 -44.38
N ARG A 601 41.47 -12.08 -45.30
CA ARG A 601 42.66 -11.50 -45.96
C ARG A 601 43.55 -10.69 -45.01
N ALA A 602 42.96 -9.85 -44.16
CA ALA A 602 43.70 -9.04 -43.18
C ALA A 602 44.35 -9.89 -42.07
N VAL A 603 43.76 -11.04 -41.72
CA VAL A 603 44.37 -11.97 -40.75
C VAL A 603 45.51 -12.76 -41.40
N GLY A 604 45.44 -13.07 -42.69
CA GLY A 604 46.53 -13.74 -43.41
C GLY A 604 47.85 -12.95 -43.41
N THR A 605 47.78 -11.61 -43.41
CA THR A 605 48.96 -10.74 -43.29
C THR A 605 49.44 -10.57 -41.84
N ALA A 606 48.54 -10.62 -40.85
CA ALA A 606 48.87 -10.46 -39.43
C ALA A 606 49.26 -11.77 -38.71
N SER A 607 48.82 -12.94 -39.18
CA SER A 607 49.11 -14.23 -38.52
C SER A 607 50.55 -14.69 -38.66
N ALA A 608 51.35 -14.07 -39.55
CA ALA A 608 52.79 -14.25 -39.59
C ALA A 608 53.48 -13.89 -38.25
N GLN A 609 52.83 -13.08 -37.40
CA GLN A 609 53.37 -12.65 -36.10
C GLN A 609 52.79 -13.40 -34.88
N LYS A 610 51.69 -14.16 -35.03
CA LYS A 610 50.99 -14.80 -33.88
C LYS A 610 51.18 -16.32 -33.84
N GLY A 611 52.43 -16.77 -33.73
CA GLY A 611 52.82 -18.15 -33.37
C GLY A 611 52.32 -19.28 -34.30
N PRO A 612 53.02 -20.44 -34.36
CA PRO A 612 52.70 -21.52 -35.29
C PRO A 612 51.41 -22.30 -34.99
N HIS A 613 50.63 -21.93 -33.98
CA HIS A 613 49.54 -22.77 -33.45
C HIS A 613 48.12 -22.18 -33.54
N ALA A 614 47.93 -20.93 -33.99
CA ALA A 614 46.60 -20.38 -34.17
C ALA A 614 45.99 -20.86 -35.50
N PRO A 615 44.88 -21.64 -35.50
CA PRO A 615 44.29 -22.10 -36.75
C PRO A 615 43.77 -20.90 -37.54
N PRO A 616 44.03 -20.85 -38.86
CA PRO A 616 43.61 -19.74 -39.67
C PRO A 616 42.09 -19.62 -39.75
N ARG A 617 41.60 -18.37 -39.70
CA ARG A 617 40.16 -18.08 -39.77
C ARG A 617 39.66 -18.22 -41.22
N ARG A 618 38.47 -18.78 -41.37
CA ARG A 618 37.83 -19.08 -42.67
C ARG A 618 36.37 -18.62 -42.69
N HIS A 619 36.16 -17.35 -42.35
CA HIS A 619 34.82 -16.80 -42.13
C HIS A 619 33.95 -16.86 -43.39
N GLY A 620 34.49 -16.55 -44.57
CA GLY A 620 33.66 -16.55 -45.78
C GLY A 620 33.30 -17.94 -46.28
N LEU A 621 34.22 -18.91 -46.23
CA LEU A 621 33.90 -20.31 -46.53
C LEU A 621 32.88 -20.88 -45.53
N LEU A 622 33.05 -20.64 -44.22
CA LEU A 622 32.09 -21.10 -43.22
C LEU A 622 30.72 -20.40 -43.34
N LYS A 623 30.69 -19.14 -43.76
CA LYS A 623 29.44 -18.43 -44.06
C LYS A 623 28.75 -19.06 -45.27
N HIS A 624 29.48 -19.39 -46.33
CA HIS A 624 28.94 -20.09 -47.49
C HIS A 624 28.38 -21.47 -47.09
N LEU A 625 29.12 -22.22 -46.27
CA LEU A 625 28.71 -23.53 -45.77
C LEU A 625 27.72 -23.48 -44.59
N SER A 626 27.28 -22.30 -44.14
CA SER A 626 26.44 -22.15 -42.94
C SER A 626 25.07 -22.84 -43.05
N PHE A 627 24.59 -23.06 -44.28
CA PHE A 627 23.36 -23.81 -44.56
C PHE A 627 23.41 -25.27 -44.13
N TYR A 628 24.60 -25.82 -43.92
CA TYR A 628 24.76 -27.13 -43.30
C TYR A 628 24.41 -27.14 -41.81
N THR A 629 24.51 -25.99 -41.15
CA THR A 629 24.26 -25.84 -39.71
C THR A 629 22.91 -25.16 -39.41
N GLU A 630 22.40 -24.33 -40.32
CA GLU A 630 21.15 -23.58 -40.15
C GLU A 630 20.20 -23.77 -41.34
N PRO A 631 18.86 -23.71 -41.14
CA PRO A 631 18.20 -23.54 -39.84
C PRO A 631 18.07 -24.83 -39.03
N ASP A 632 18.22 -25.98 -39.70
CA ASP A 632 18.30 -27.30 -39.09
C ASP A 632 19.73 -27.82 -39.27
N CYS A 633 20.31 -28.48 -38.27
CA CYS A 633 21.69 -28.99 -38.34
C CYS A 633 21.73 -30.24 -39.24
N SER A 634 22.17 -30.13 -40.50
CA SER A 634 22.41 -31.30 -41.39
C SER A 634 23.89 -31.70 -41.44
N TYR A 635 24.76 -30.97 -40.77
CA TYR A 635 26.17 -31.31 -40.62
C TYR A 635 26.60 -31.01 -39.20
N LEU A 636 27.19 -32.01 -38.56
CA LEU A 636 27.72 -31.85 -37.23
C LEU A 636 29.09 -31.14 -37.33
N PRO A 637 29.26 -29.96 -36.70
CA PRO A 637 30.55 -29.28 -36.70
C PRO A 637 31.67 -30.20 -36.19
N GLY A 638 32.79 -30.24 -36.89
CA GLY A 638 33.94 -31.06 -36.49
C GLY A 638 33.85 -32.55 -36.86
N PHE A 639 32.84 -33.00 -37.62
CA PHE A 639 32.65 -34.43 -37.97
C PHE A 639 33.86 -35.06 -38.59
N HIS A 640 34.39 -34.40 -39.61
CA HIS A 640 35.61 -34.84 -40.27
C HIS A 640 36.81 -34.86 -39.31
N ALA A 641 36.95 -33.88 -38.43
CA ALA A 641 38.09 -33.78 -37.52
C ALA A 641 38.04 -34.88 -36.45
N THR A 642 36.88 -35.12 -35.85
CA THR A 642 36.64 -36.20 -34.90
C THR A 642 36.83 -37.57 -35.57
N ALA A 643 36.27 -37.76 -36.77
CA ALA A 643 36.46 -38.97 -37.56
C ALA A 643 37.95 -39.25 -37.80
N LEU A 644 38.71 -38.25 -38.26
CA LEU A 644 40.14 -38.38 -38.48
C LEU A 644 40.92 -38.61 -37.19
N GLN A 645 40.52 -38.02 -36.07
CA GLN A 645 41.15 -38.27 -34.77
C GLN A 645 40.94 -39.72 -34.33
N ILE A 646 39.72 -40.24 -34.49
CA ILE A 646 39.40 -41.64 -34.19
C ILE A 646 40.22 -42.56 -35.10
N LEU A 647 40.22 -42.32 -36.41
CA LEU A 647 40.95 -43.13 -37.39
C LEU A 647 42.47 -43.06 -37.17
N LYS A 648 43.03 -41.91 -36.82
CA LYS A 648 44.45 -41.78 -36.43
C LYS A 648 44.77 -42.57 -35.17
N SER A 649 43.88 -42.54 -34.17
CA SER A 649 44.07 -43.28 -32.92
C SER A 649 43.91 -44.80 -33.09
N LYS A 650 43.09 -45.22 -34.06
CA LYS A 650 42.76 -46.62 -34.35
C LYS A 650 42.63 -46.85 -35.86
N PRO A 651 43.75 -47.02 -36.58
CA PRO A 651 43.74 -47.14 -38.05
C PRO A 651 42.98 -48.36 -38.58
N ARG A 652 42.80 -49.41 -37.75
CA ARG A 652 42.09 -50.66 -38.10
C ARG A 652 40.76 -50.83 -37.35
N ILE A 653 40.07 -49.73 -37.06
CA ILE A 653 38.79 -49.77 -36.36
C ILE A 653 37.71 -50.41 -37.25
N GLN A 654 36.91 -51.31 -36.67
CA GLN A 654 35.74 -51.88 -37.36
C GLN A 654 34.66 -50.81 -37.54
N LEU A 655 33.87 -50.91 -38.61
CA LEU A 655 32.86 -49.89 -38.94
C LEU A 655 31.87 -49.64 -37.80
N GLY A 656 31.35 -50.70 -37.18
CA GLY A 656 30.42 -50.58 -36.05
C GLY A 656 31.03 -49.81 -34.87
N ASP A 657 32.29 -50.10 -34.54
CA ASP A 657 33.01 -49.42 -33.46
C ASP A 657 33.31 -47.95 -33.80
N PHE A 658 33.56 -47.65 -35.06
CA PHE A 658 33.78 -46.28 -35.53
C PHE A 658 32.50 -45.44 -35.41
N ILE A 659 31.37 -45.96 -35.88
CA ILE A 659 30.05 -45.31 -35.78
C ILE A 659 29.71 -45.05 -34.31
N HIS A 660 29.89 -46.05 -33.44
CA HIS A 660 29.61 -45.90 -32.00
C HIS A 660 30.48 -44.82 -31.34
N ARG A 661 31.78 -44.76 -31.67
CA ARG A 661 32.69 -43.74 -31.13
C ARG A 661 32.38 -42.34 -31.65
N MET A 662 31.98 -42.23 -32.92
CA MET A 662 31.51 -40.97 -33.49
C MET A 662 30.25 -40.49 -32.77
N ALA A 663 29.24 -41.35 -32.60
CA ALA A 663 28.01 -41.03 -31.88
C ALA A 663 28.28 -40.58 -30.44
N HIS A 664 29.13 -41.30 -29.70
CA HIS A 664 29.50 -40.95 -28.33
C HIS A 664 30.23 -39.60 -28.24
N ALA A 665 31.19 -39.35 -29.13
CA ALA A 665 31.90 -38.06 -29.18
C ALA A 665 30.93 -36.90 -29.44
N TYR A 666 29.84 -37.16 -30.16
CA TYR A 666 28.82 -36.18 -30.45
C TYR A 666 27.86 -35.91 -29.32
N ASP A 667 27.41 -36.93 -28.61
CA ASP A 667 26.58 -36.75 -27.43
C ASP A 667 27.26 -35.84 -26.40
N MET A 668 28.57 -36.00 -26.21
CA MET A 668 29.34 -35.15 -25.31
C MET A 668 29.29 -33.66 -25.75
N VAL A 669 29.63 -33.37 -27.01
CA VAL A 669 29.61 -31.99 -27.55
C VAL A 669 28.19 -31.40 -27.54
N TYR A 670 27.18 -32.24 -27.78
CA TYR A 670 25.78 -31.84 -27.77
C TYR A 670 25.30 -31.49 -26.36
N ASN A 671 25.61 -32.33 -25.37
CA ASN A 671 25.24 -32.11 -23.97
C ASN A 671 25.93 -30.88 -23.37
N GLU A 672 27.20 -30.63 -23.71
CA GLU A 672 27.92 -29.40 -23.32
C GLU A 672 27.30 -28.11 -23.92
N ARG A 673 26.77 -28.20 -25.15
CA ARG A 673 26.07 -27.08 -25.78
C ARG A 673 24.65 -26.89 -25.23
N LYS A 674 23.99 -27.98 -24.83
CA LYS A 674 22.66 -27.94 -24.22
C LYS A 674 22.72 -27.24 -22.86
N SER A 675 23.67 -27.64 -22.00
CA SER A 675 23.85 -27.03 -20.67
C SER A 675 24.25 -25.54 -20.73
N SER A 676 24.97 -25.11 -21.76
CA SER A 676 25.30 -23.68 -21.96
C SER A 676 24.16 -22.84 -22.56
N LEU A 677 23.08 -23.47 -23.04
CA LEU A 677 21.94 -22.82 -23.69
C LEU A 677 20.63 -22.82 -22.86
N GLU A 678 20.62 -23.39 -21.66
CA GLU A 678 19.44 -23.54 -20.78
C GLU A 678 18.79 -22.23 -20.27
N GLY A 679 19.21 -21.06 -20.78
CA GLY A 679 18.49 -19.78 -20.64
C GLY A 679 17.67 -19.35 -21.87
N ARG A 680 17.60 -20.16 -22.94
CA ARG A 680 16.87 -19.84 -24.18
C ARG A 680 15.83 -20.93 -24.52
N PRO A 681 14.64 -20.57 -25.02
CA PRO A 681 13.58 -21.54 -25.29
C PRO A 681 14.06 -22.63 -26.27
N ASN A 682 13.81 -23.86 -25.85
CA ASN A 682 14.23 -25.14 -26.41
C ASN A 682 14.14 -25.16 -27.96
N ARG A 683 15.29 -25.15 -28.65
CA ARG A 683 15.35 -25.56 -30.07
C ARG A 683 15.48 -27.09 -30.06
N GLY A 684 14.52 -27.78 -30.67
CA GLY A 684 14.30 -29.23 -30.57
C GLY A 684 15.57 -30.07 -30.41
N SER A 685 15.58 -30.94 -29.40
CA SER A 685 16.73 -31.77 -29.10
C SER A 685 16.76 -33.02 -29.98
N MET A 686 17.90 -33.27 -30.63
CA MET A 686 18.16 -34.53 -31.33
C MET A 686 18.48 -35.59 -30.28
N SER A 687 17.68 -36.64 -30.22
CA SER A 687 17.90 -37.80 -29.35
C SER A 687 19.10 -38.64 -29.81
N HIS A 688 19.67 -39.42 -28.90
CA HIS A 688 20.78 -40.35 -29.21
C HIS A 688 20.46 -41.27 -30.41
N GLY A 689 19.22 -41.77 -30.48
CA GLY A 689 18.74 -42.59 -31.59
C GLY A 689 18.67 -41.83 -32.93
N GLU A 690 18.29 -40.55 -32.92
CA GLU A 690 18.29 -39.71 -34.13
C GLU A 690 19.72 -39.36 -34.57
N ALA A 691 20.65 -39.16 -33.62
CA ALA A 691 22.05 -38.96 -33.93
C ALA A 691 22.67 -40.21 -34.57
N LEU A 692 22.41 -41.40 -34.02
CA LEU A 692 22.84 -42.67 -34.61
C LEU A 692 22.28 -42.85 -36.04
N ARG A 693 20.97 -42.64 -36.22
CA ARG A 693 20.32 -42.77 -37.53
C ARG A 693 20.88 -41.78 -38.55
N LEU A 694 21.13 -40.53 -38.15
CA LEU A 694 21.75 -39.53 -39.01
C LEU A 694 23.19 -39.92 -39.38
N ILE A 695 23.96 -40.48 -38.44
CA ILE A 695 25.33 -40.94 -38.71
C ILE A 695 25.30 -42.14 -39.67
N GLU A 696 24.38 -43.08 -39.51
CA GLU A 696 24.18 -44.22 -40.42
C GLU A 696 23.73 -43.76 -41.82
N GLU A 697 22.77 -42.82 -41.91
CA GLU A 697 22.31 -42.25 -43.18
C GLU A 697 23.44 -41.47 -43.89
N LEU A 698 24.19 -40.64 -43.17
CA LEU A 698 25.33 -39.90 -43.72
C LEU A 698 26.45 -40.85 -44.17
N TRP A 699 26.71 -41.92 -43.42
CA TRP A 699 27.68 -42.95 -43.80
C TRP A 699 27.22 -43.72 -45.04
N GLY A 700 25.97 -44.15 -45.08
CA GLY A 700 25.37 -44.86 -46.23
C GLY A 700 25.34 -44.02 -47.52
N GLN A 701 25.12 -42.71 -47.41
CA GLN A 701 25.13 -41.80 -48.56
C GLN A 701 26.54 -41.34 -48.99
N GLN A 702 27.53 -41.30 -48.09
CA GLN A 702 28.86 -40.74 -48.37
C GLN A 702 30.00 -41.77 -48.50
N VAL A 703 29.82 -43.04 -48.13
CA VAL A 703 30.98 -43.96 -48.02
C VAL A 703 31.07 -45.02 -49.12
N GLY A 704 29.99 -45.28 -49.86
CA GLY A 704 30.03 -46.20 -51.01
C GLY A 704 31.04 -45.81 -52.11
N GLY A 705 31.53 -44.57 -52.14
CA GLY A 705 32.49 -44.09 -53.14
C GLY A 705 33.82 -43.55 -52.61
N MET A 706 34.02 -43.39 -51.30
CA MET A 706 35.21 -42.69 -50.77
C MET A 706 36.15 -43.56 -49.91
N TRP A 707 35.72 -44.74 -49.46
CA TRP A 707 36.52 -45.61 -48.58
C TRP A 707 36.31 -47.12 -48.79
N ALA A 708 35.94 -47.56 -50.00
CA ALA A 708 36.27 -48.92 -50.43
C ALA A 708 37.75 -48.90 -50.89
N PRO A 709 38.54 -49.93 -50.55
CA PRO A 709 39.97 -49.86 -50.25
C PRO A 709 40.82 -49.06 -51.24
#